data_AF-F1VZE9-F1
#
_entry.id   AF-F1VZE9-F1
#
_cell.length_a   1.000
_cell.length_b   1.000
_cell.length_c   1.000
_cell.angle_alpha   90.00
_cell.angle_beta   90.00
_cell.angle_gamma   90.00
#
_symmetry.space_group_name_H-M   'P 1'
#
loop_
_entity.id
_entity.type
_entity.pdbx_description
1 polymer ?
#
loop_
_entity_poly.entity_id
_entity_poly.type
_entity_poly.pdbx_seq_one_letter_code
_entity_poly.pdbx_strand_id
1 'polypeptide(L)'
;MNRTFKPLTTPSSKDDAFGLAWGECFDESGFSWDELLQSQRILIVSEAGAGKTYECESKAKDLFARGEPAFFLSLESVASAGVVATLFEDERERFTNWLASSSQLAYFFLDSIDELQLVHRSFKDALRRFAHDIRGALGRATVVITARPVPIDRQAFKDVLPVSAPVRHEDSQNEFIRIAMDGPGKTREDGPPSSREVELLPLTGAEIIEFARSRGVKAPEALLAAIDAKHAREFARKPQDLIELCDDWREHGVLRAHFEQIKSHVCTRLAARPDRREKAELSPATAQKGAQRLALAVILSRRLTIRYSAGSDGDASGAAPIDPRELLADWGPNELLTLLERPIFAEGGYGRVRFHHRSVMEFLAARQIHDLIEAGLLTQSAAGRMLFGLTGSNETILRPSMRPVAAWLALLRPDMFERMVKIEPDALLIQGDPESLTDLQRERALIGFVARYGKGQWRGLEVPNLQVARLAQLGLSGTVQSAWSAGVEAPEVRELLLRLVSAGRLQACADLVAGVAADATCSDRERFEALLALAVLGDSRLASMVDAIVTLAPNWSERLACSVVTMLYPEHVTEAQLVQLLARVRSEKRDCGGYADSVARVIQKAELSQARLEALLPDVLQLAREGLSPVEEEFQDTDGRLEMSSILRSLCLRLLELGSVSETLIEASVLAMRSADASSGLKKVKRSCARC
;
A
#
# COMPACT_ATOMS: atom_id res chain seq x y z
N MET A 1 -4.96 -19.48 -2.81
CA MET A 1 -4.73 -18.07 -3.14
C MET A 1 -3.60 -17.95 -4.16
N ASN A 2 -3.84 -17.29 -5.29
CA ASN A 2 -2.87 -17.11 -6.38
C ASN A 2 -2.28 -15.69 -6.33
N ARG A 3 -1.16 -15.51 -5.62
CA ARG A 3 -0.52 -14.20 -5.48
C ARG A 3 0.12 -13.71 -6.78
N THR A 4 0.11 -12.40 -6.95
CA THR A 4 0.65 -11.73 -8.14
C THR A 4 1.83 -10.81 -7.81
N PHE A 5 2.66 -10.53 -8.82
CA PHE A 5 3.91 -9.78 -8.68
C PHE A 5 3.95 -8.57 -9.63
N LYS A 6 4.65 -7.50 -9.26
CA LYS A 6 4.90 -6.37 -10.16
C LYS A 6 6.39 -6.13 -10.37
N PRO A 7 6.83 -5.59 -11.53
CA PRO A 7 8.22 -5.20 -11.73
C PRO A 7 8.60 -4.10 -10.74
N LEU A 8 9.82 -4.16 -10.20
CA LEU A 8 10.30 -3.17 -9.26
C LEU A 8 10.74 -1.90 -10.02
N THR A 9 9.92 -0.84 -10.00
CA THR A 9 10.30 0.47 -10.52
C THR A 9 11.36 1.10 -9.61
N THR A 10 12.45 1.61 -10.20
CA THR A 10 13.44 2.40 -9.46
C THR A 10 12.71 3.59 -8.83
N PRO A 11 12.80 3.83 -7.50
CA PRO A 11 12.19 5.01 -6.93
C PRO A 11 12.83 6.24 -7.58
N SER A 12 12.01 7.04 -8.26
CA SER A 12 12.34 8.45 -8.49
C SER A 12 12.69 9.08 -7.14
N SER A 13 13.61 10.03 -7.18
CA SER A 13 14.12 10.79 -6.06
C SER A 13 13.09 11.06 -4.95
N LYS A 14 13.57 10.94 -3.70
CA LYS A 14 12.99 11.51 -2.47
C LYS A 14 12.16 12.76 -2.79
N ASP A 15 10.83 12.63 -2.77
CA ASP A 15 9.79 13.65 -2.53
C ASP A 15 8.39 13.22 -3.01
N ASP A 16 8.24 12.06 -3.67
CA ASP A 16 6.92 11.55 -4.12
C ASP A 16 6.09 10.82 -3.03
N ALA A 17 6.34 11.06 -1.73
CA ALA A 17 5.55 10.50 -0.63
C ALA A 17 4.25 11.27 -0.33
N PHE A 18 3.91 12.29 -1.13
CA PHE A 18 2.74 13.16 -0.95
C PHE A 18 1.90 13.35 -2.22
N GLY A 19 2.02 12.45 -3.20
CA GLY A 19 1.22 12.47 -4.43
C GLY A 19 -0.10 11.74 -4.27
N LEU A 20 -1.17 12.50 -3.99
CA LEU A 20 -2.57 12.20 -4.34
C LEU A 20 -3.20 10.95 -3.67
N ALA A 21 -3.77 11.17 -2.49
CA ALA A 21 -5.00 10.47 -2.10
C ALA A 21 -6.06 10.70 -3.19
N TRP A 22 -6.81 9.66 -3.56
CA TRP A 22 -7.78 9.58 -4.68
C TRP A 22 -7.26 9.14 -6.06
N GLY A 23 -6.13 8.43 -6.07
CA GLY A 23 -5.65 7.71 -7.25
C GLY A 23 -5.03 6.36 -6.89
N GLU A 24 -5.59 5.64 -5.91
CA GLU A 24 -5.10 4.29 -5.61
C GLU A 24 -5.35 3.38 -6.83
N CYS A 25 -4.26 2.93 -7.48
CA CYS A 25 -4.26 1.84 -8.44
C CYS A 25 -4.76 0.56 -7.72
N PHE A 26 -6.07 0.40 -7.63
CA PHE A 26 -6.68 -0.86 -7.25
C PHE A 26 -6.58 -1.81 -8.45
N ASP A 27 -5.91 -2.93 -8.26
CA ASP A 27 -5.68 -4.03 -9.20
C ASP A 27 -4.79 -3.72 -10.40
N GLU A 28 -3.47 -3.63 -10.14
CA GLU A 28 -2.47 -3.82 -11.19
C GLU A 28 -2.49 -5.28 -11.66
N SER A 29 -2.54 -5.51 -12.97
CA SER A 29 -2.31 -6.83 -13.56
C SER A 29 -0.86 -7.25 -13.29
N GLY A 30 -0.66 -8.01 -12.23
CA GLY A 30 0.65 -8.54 -11.86
C GLY A 30 0.97 -9.85 -12.59
N PHE A 31 2.26 -10.19 -12.64
CA PHE A 31 2.72 -11.48 -13.14
C PHE A 31 2.25 -12.62 -12.25
N SER A 32 1.95 -13.76 -12.86
CA SER A 32 1.77 -15.02 -12.13
C SER A 32 3.12 -15.67 -11.79
N TRP A 33 3.10 -16.65 -10.88
CA TRP A 33 4.29 -17.49 -10.63
C TRP A 33 4.81 -18.17 -11.90
N ASP A 34 3.92 -18.62 -12.78
CA ASP A 34 4.30 -19.36 -13.99
C ASP A 34 4.97 -18.44 -15.02
N GLU A 35 4.58 -17.17 -15.09
CA GLU A 35 5.28 -16.14 -15.88
C GLU A 35 6.61 -15.75 -15.25
N LEU A 36 6.68 -15.69 -13.92
CA LEU A 36 7.89 -15.33 -13.19
C LEU A 36 8.99 -16.37 -13.42
N LEU A 37 8.64 -17.66 -13.33
CA LEU A 37 9.57 -18.80 -13.47
C LEU A 37 10.09 -19.02 -14.90
N GLN A 38 9.62 -18.26 -15.90
CA GLN A 38 10.23 -18.20 -17.24
C GLN A 38 11.60 -17.50 -17.22
N SER A 39 11.92 -16.78 -16.14
CA SER A 39 13.19 -16.08 -15.95
C SER A 39 14.15 -16.94 -15.13
N GLN A 40 15.45 -16.89 -15.42
CA GLN A 40 16.45 -17.72 -14.73
C GLN A 40 16.94 -17.10 -13.40
N ARG A 41 16.88 -15.78 -13.28
CA ARG A 41 17.31 -15.05 -12.08
C ARG A 41 16.18 -14.16 -11.62
N ILE A 42 15.63 -14.46 -10.46
CA ILE A 42 14.47 -13.75 -9.92
C ILE A 42 14.84 -13.24 -8.54
N LEU A 43 14.71 -11.93 -8.35
CA LEU A 43 14.86 -11.29 -7.05
C LEU A 43 13.50 -10.79 -6.59
N ILE A 44 12.98 -11.37 -5.52
CA ILE A 44 11.74 -10.95 -4.88
C ILE A 44 12.09 -10.01 -3.73
N VAL A 45 11.66 -8.77 -3.85
CA VAL A 45 11.93 -7.70 -2.89
C VAL A 45 10.60 -7.17 -2.38
N SER A 46 10.28 -7.44 -1.12
CA SER A 46 9.04 -6.96 -0.50
C SER A 46 9.25 -6.76 0.99
N GLU A 47 8.39 -5.97 1.62
CA GLU A 47 8.46 -5.71 3.05
C GLU A 47 8.32 -6.99 3.91
N ALA A 48 8.76 -6.92 5.16
CA ALA A 48 8.54 -7.98 6.13
C ALA A 48 7.03 -8.20 6.35
N GLY A 49 6.59 -9.45 6.46
CA GLY A 49 5.18 -9.79 6.63
C GLY A 49 4.37 -9.84 5.32
N ALA A 50 4.98 -9.58 4.16
CA ALA A 50 4.31 -9.67 2.85
C ALA A 50 3.98 -11.10 2.40
N GLY A 51 4.61 -12.12 2.99
CA GLY A 51 4.39 -13.54 2.69
C GLY A 51 5.47 -14.24 1.84
N LYS A 52 6.59 -13.57 1.54
CA LYS A 52 7.67 -14.08 0.66
C LYS A 52 8.09 -15.53 0.94
N THR A 53 8.43 -15.84 2.19
CA THR A 53 8.87 -17.17 2.64
C THR A 53 7.81 -18.22 2.37
N TYR A 54 6.56 -17.95 2.75
CA TYR A 54 5.44 -18.87 2.56
C TYR A 54 5.16 -19.14 1.08
N GLU A 55 5.18 -18.10 0.25
CA GLU A 55 4.98 -18.23 -1.20
C GLU A 55 6.08 -19.08 -1.86
N CYS A 56 7.35 -18.84 -1.50
CA CYS A 56 8.48 -19.60 -2.03
C CYS A 56 8.47 -21.06 -1.56
N GLU A 57 8.19 -21.30 -0.27
CA GLU A 57 8.09 -22.66 0.28
C GLU A 57 6.94 -23.44 -0.36
N SER A 58 5.76 -22.81 -0.52
CA SER A 58 4.59 -23.44 -1.12
C SER A 58 4.82 -23.79 -2.59
N LYS A 59 5.41 -22.86 -3.37
CA LYS A 59 5.73 -23.13 -4.79
C LYS A 59 6.82 -24.20 -4.94
N ALA A 60 7.83 -24.22 -4.08
CA ALA A 60 8.84 -25.29 -4.08
C ALA A 60 8.20 -26.66 -3.84
N LYS A 61 7.29 -26.77 -2.87
CA LYS A 61 6.55 -28.02 -2.58
C LYS A 61 5.67 -28.46 -3.76
N ASP A 62 4.95 -27.53 -4.39
CA ASP A 62 4.12 -27.81 -5.58
C ASP A 62 4.96 -28.34 -6.75
N LEU A 63 6.07 -27.69 -7.08
CA LEU A 63 6.98 -28.15 -8.15
C LEU A 63 7.63 -29.50 -7.81
N PHE A 64 8.04 -29.70 -6.57
CA PHE A 64 8.61 -30.98 -6.13
C PHE A 64 7.59 -32.12 -6.22
N ALA A 65 6.32 -31.86 -5.88
CA ALA A 65 5.22 -32.82 -6.00
C ALA A 65 4.91 -33.18 -7.46
N ARG A 66 5.15 -32.25 -8.41
CA ARG A 66 5.05 -32.49 -9.86
C ARG A 66 6.23 -33.28 -10.44
N GLY A 67 7.21 -33.64 -9.61
CA GLY A 67 8.41 -34.38 -10.02
C GLY A 67 9.55 -33.51 -10.55
N GLU A 68 9.41 -32.19 -10.50
CA GLU A 68 10.47 -31.26 -10.90
C GLU A 68 11.52 -31.14 -9.77
N PRO A 69 12.82 -30.93 -10.09
CA PRO A 69 13.83 -30.63 -9.08
C PRO A 69 13.61 -29.21 -8.55
N ALA A 70 12.95 -29.09 -7.40
CA ALA A 70 12.71 -27.82 -6.72
C ALA A 70 13.17 -27.90 -5.27
N PHE A 71 13.95 -26.92 -4.82
CA PHE A 71 14.58 -26.94 -3.50
C PHE A 71 14.35 -25.60 -2.79
N PHE A 72 13.89 -25.66 -1.54
CA PHE A 72 13.77 -24.50 -0.67
C PHE A 72 14.89 -24.51 0.37
N LEU A 73 15.70 -23.45 0.40
CA LEU A 73 16.92 -23.37 1.19
C LEU A 73 17.02 -22.03 1.91
N SER A 74 17.48 -22.05 3.17
CA SER A 74 17.82 -20.82 3.89
C SER A 74 19.24 -20.38 3.54
N LEU A 75 19.43 -19.08 3.29
CA LEU A 75 20.75 -18.53 2.95
C LEU A 75 21.77 -18.72 4.08
N GLU A 76 21.33 -18.71 5.34
CA GLU A 76 22.16 -18.91 6.53
C GLU A 76 22.72 -20.33 6.60
N SER A 77 21.87 -21.34 6.32
CA SER A 77 22.29 -22.74 6.33
C SER A 77 23.20 -23.05 5.14
N VAL A 78 22.95 -22.46 3.97
CA VAL A 78 23.84 -22.58 2.81
C VAL A 78 25.20 -21.92 3.08
N ALA A 79 25.23 -20.76 3.73
CA ALA A 79 26.50 -20.10 4.10
C ALA A 79 27.37 -20.96 5.02
N SER A 80 26.74 -21.57 6.03
CA SER A 80 27.42 -22.36 7.06
C SER A 80 27.83 -23.76 6.58
N ALA A 81 26.90 -24.51 6.00
CA ALA A 81 27.06 -25.94 5.71
C ALA A 81 27.11 -26.29 4.20
N GLY A 82 26.60 -25.43 3.31
CA GLY A 82 26.44 -25.72 1.88
C GLY A 82 25.13 -26.46 1.55
N VAL A 83 24.82 -26.61 0.26
CA VAL A 83 23.52 -27.09 -0.24
C VAL A 83 23.25 -28.56 0.09
N VAL A 84 24.24 -29.44 -0.08
CA VAL A 84 24.03 -30.90 0.11
C VAL A 84 23.69 -31.23 1.56
N ALA A 85 24.28 -30.50 2.51
CA ALA A 85 24.08 -30.72 3.93
C ALA A 85 22.66 -30.34 4.40
N THR A 86 21.99 -29.42 3.70
CA THR A 86 20.66 -28.91 4.08
C THR A 86 19.49 -29.71 3.50
N LEU A 87 19.73 -30.51 2.46
CA LEU A 87 18.72 -31.36 1.82
C LEU A 87 18.51 -32.66 2.61
N PHE A 88 17.31 -33.23 2.59
CA PHE A 88 16.99 -34.54 3.17
C PHE A 88 16.84 -35.62 2.09
N GLU A 89 16.96 -36.90 2.46
CA GLU A 89 17.00 -38.11 1.61
C GLU A 89 16.50 -37.94 0.15
N ASP A 90 15.20 -37.84 -0.08
CA ASP A 90 14.59 -37.72 -1.42
C ASP A 90 15.06 -36.48 -2.19
N GLU A 91 15.25 -35.36 -1.50
CA GLU A 91 15.77 -34.12 -2.09
C GLU A 91 17.25 -34.28 -2.47
N ARG A 92 18.05 -34.97 -1.65
CA ARG A 92 19.46 -35.25 -1.97
C ARG A 92 19.61 -36.13 -3.20
N GLU A 93 18.79 -37.18 -3.30
CA GLU A 93 18.79 -38.06 -4.46
C GLU A 93 18.41 -37.29 -5.72
N ARG A 94 17.33 -36.50 -5.66
CA ARG A 94 16.88 -35.68 -6.79
C ARG A 94 17.89 -34.61 -7.18
N PHE A 95 18.54 -33.97 -6.21
CA PHE A 95 19.61 -33.00 -6.46
C PHE A 95 20.80 -33.66 -7.17
N THR A 96 21.23 -34.83 -6.71
CA THR A 96 22.33 -35.59 -7.30
C THR A 96 22.00 -36.01 -8.74
N ASN A 97 20.78 -36.49 -8.97
CA ASN A 97 20.30 -36.87 -10.30
C ASN A 97 20.23 -35.67 -11.26
N TRP A 98 19.75 -34.51 -10.79
CA TRP A 98 19.73 -33.28 -11.58
C TRP A 98 21.13 -32.77 -11.94
N LEU A 99 22.07 -32.85 -10.99
CA LEU A 99 23.45 -32.43 -11.21
C LEU A 99 24.16 -33.32 -12.25
N ALA A 100 23.86 -34.62 -12.26
CA ALA A 100 24.35 -35.58 -13.25
C ALA A 100 23.67 -35.46 -14.62
N SER A 101 22.41 -35.01 -14.67
CA SER A 101 21.66 -34.77 -15.91
C SER A 101 22.24 -33.59 -16.70
N SER A 102 22.21 -33.66 -18.03
CA SER A 102 22.68 -32.58 -18.92
C SER A 102 21.57 -31.64 -19.41
N SER A 103 20.29 -32.03 -19.29
CA SER A 103 19.15 -31.33 -19.88
C SER A 103 18.10 -30.86 -18.88
N GLN A 104 18.07 -31.43 -17.68
CA GLN A 104 17.02 -31.14 -16.70
C GLN A 104 17.21 -29.74 -16.07
N LEU A 105 16.12 -28.99 -15.94
CA LEU A 105 16.10 -27.71 -15.21
C LEU A 105 15.83 -27.95 -13.73
N ALA A 106 16.35 -27.08 -12.86
CA ALA A 106 16.04 -27.07 -11.44
C ALA A 106 15.67 -25.68 -10.94
N TYR A 107 14.84 -25.64 -9.90
CA TYR A 107 14.38 -24.44 -9.24
C TYR A 107 14.97 -24.36 -7.83
N PHE A 108 15.65 -23.27 -7.53
CA PHE A 108 16.22 -23.01 -6.21
C PHE A 108 15.55 -21.77 -5.62
N PHE A 109 14.87 -21.95 -4.50
CA PHE A 109 14.27 -20.89 -3.72
C PHE A 109 15.18 -20.63 -2.51
N LEU A 110 15.94 -19.54 -2.56
CA LEU A 110 16.85 -19.12 -1.50
C LEU A 110 16.17 -18.04 -0.66
N ASP A 111 15.77 -18.38 0.56
CA ASP A 111 15.08 -17.47 1.47
C ASP A 111 16.05 -16.93 2.52
N SER A 112 16.00 -15.62 2.76
CA SER A 112 16.69 -14.97 3.87
C SER A 112 15.81 -15.05 5.12
N ILE A 113 15.71 -16.22 5.76
CA ILE A 113 14.74 -16.48 6.85
C ILE A 113 15.11 -15.71 8.14
N ASP A 114 16.39 -15.59 8.47
CA ASP A 114 16.89 -14.87 9.66
C ASP A 114 17.91 -13.79 9.26
N GLU A 115 17.39 -12.76 8.60
CA GLU A 115 18.14 -11.58 8.12
C GLU A 115 19.01 -10.93 9.21
N LEU A 116 18.68 -11.12 10.50
CA LEU A 116 19.45 -10.60 11.64
C LEU A 116 20.83 -11.24 11.77
N GLN A 117 20.99 -12.46 11.27
CA GLN A 117 22.26 -13.20 11.25
C GLN A 117 23.06 -12.98 9.96
N LEU A 118 22.44 -12.46 8.90
CA LEU A 118 23.10 -12.16 7.64
C LEU A 118 23.69 -10.73 7.65
N VAL A 119 25.01 -10.65 7.75
CA VAL A 119 25.78 -9.42 7.50
C VAL A 119 26.16 -9.41 6.01
N HIS A 120 26.40 -8.25 5.39
CA HIS A 120 26.69 -8.16 3.94
C HIS A 120 27.74 -9.17 3.45
N ARG A 121 28.80 -9.36 4.24
CA ARG A 121 29.86 -10.33 3.95
C ARG A 121 29.33 -11.76 3.89
N SER A 122 28.44 -12.17 4.80
CA SER A 122 27.88 -13.52 4.81
C SER A 122 26.84 -13.75 3.70
N PHE A 123 26.12 -12.72 3.23
CA PHE A 123 25.24 -12.86 2.05
C PHE A 123 26.04 -13.17 0.78
N LYS A 124 27.10 -12.39 0.50
CA LYS A 124 27.98 -12.64 -0.65
C LYS A 124 28.67 -14.00 -0.56
N ASP A 125 29.10 -14.39 0.63
CA ASP A 125 29.74 -15.68 0.86
C ASP A 125 28.74 -16.85 0.69
N ALA A 126 27.47 -16.68 1.10
CA ALA A 126 26.40 -17.65 0.86
C ALA A 126 26.17 -17.89 -0.64
N LEU A 127 26.04 -16.81 -1.43
CA LEU A 127 25.86 -16.91 -2.87
C LEU A 127 27.07 -17.57 -3.56
N ARG A 128 28.29 -17.25 -3.11
CA ARG A 128 29.51 -17.85 -3.66
C ARG A 128 29.58 -19.35 -3.36
N ARG A 129 29.19 -19.75 -2.15
CA ARG A 129 29.15 -21.15 -1.76
C ARG A 129 28.07 -21.91 -2.51
N PHE A 130 26.88 -21.32 -2.66
CA PHE A 130 25.83 -21.87 -3.52
C PHE A 130 26.33 -22.06 -4.96
N ALA A 131 26.91 -21.03 -5.58
CA ALA A 131 27.43 -21.10 -6.94
C ALA A 131 28.54 -22.16 -7.10
N HIS A 132 29.33 -22.40 -6.03
CA HIS A 132 30.33 -23.46 -5.99
C HIS A 132 29.69 -24.85 -5.97
N ASP A 133 28.66 -25.06 -5.14
CA ASP A 133 27.99 -26.34 -4.98
C ASP A 133 27.25 -26.79 -6.26
N ILE A 134 26.80 -25.84 -7.09
CA ILE A 134 26.15 -26.11 -8.39
C ILE A 134 27.05 -25.82 -9.61
N ARG A 135 28.38 -25.85 -9.44
CA ARG A 135 29.33 -25.47 -10.51
C ARG A 135 29.04 -26.24 -11.80
N GLY A 136 29.05 -25.52 -12.93
CA GLY A 136 28.78 -26.11 -14.25
C GLY A 136 27.31 -26.35 -14.57
N ALA A 137 26.38 -26.14 -13.62
CA ALA A 137 24.94 -26.27 -13.82
C ALA A 137 24.17 -24.93 -13.70
N LEU A 138 24.86 -23.80 -13.52
CA LEU A 138 24.26 -22.46 -13.34
C LEU A 138 23.30 -22.04 -14.47
N GLY A 139 23.56 -22.47 -15.70
CA GLY A 139 22.70 -22.18 -16.86
C GLY A 139 21.40 -23.00 -16.90
N ARG A 140 21.31 -24.07 -16.10
CA ARG A 140 20.11 -24.93 -15.94
C ARG A 140 19.38 -24.72 -14.62
N ALA A 141 19.86 -23.80 -13.79
CA ALA A 141 19.28 -23.46 -12.51
C ALA A 141 18.48 -22.16 -12.64
N THR A 142 17.19 -22.21 -12.33
CA THR A 142 16.37 -21.04 -12.05
C THR A 142 16.51 -20.72 -10.57
N VAL A 143 17.02 -19.53 -10.25
CA VAL A 143 17.30 -19.11 -8.88
C VAL A 143 16.36 -17.97 -8.51
N VAL A 144 15.52 -18.22 -7.51
CA VAL A 144 14.64 -17.24 -6.87
C VAL A 144 15.25 -16.89 -5.53
N ILE A 145 15.55 -15.62 -5.30
CA ILE A 145 16.03 -15.14 -4.01
C ILE A 145 14.99 -14.20 -3.42
N THR A 146 14.62 -14.43 -2.17
CA THR A 146 13.92 -13.42 -1.37
C THR A 146 14.98 -12.60 -0.65
N ALA A 147 15.01 -11.29 -0.91
CA ALA A 147 15.95 -10.40 -0.26
C ALA A 147 15.29 -9.04 0.02
N ARG A 148 15.97 -8.23 0.83
CA ARG A 148 15.57 -6.86 1.09
C ARG A 148 16.13 -5.88 0.05
N PRO A 149 15.49 -4.71 -0.12
CA PRO A 149 15.88 -3.71 -1.11
C PRO A 149 17.17 -2.99 -0.69
N VAL A 150 18.33 -3.65 -0.79
CA VAL A 150 19.63 -2.98 -0.67
C VAL A 150 20.42 -3.08 -1.97
N PRO A 151 20.88 -1.94 -2.55
CA PRO A 151 21.61 -1.93 -3.81
C PRO A 151 22.84 -2.84 -3.84
N ILE A 152 23.50 -3.01 -2.70
CA ILE A 152 24.74 -3.79 -2.60
C ILE A 152 24.46 -5.30 -2.76
N ASP A 153 23.34 -5.80 -2.22
CA ASP A 153 22.96 -7.21 -2.37
C ASP A 153 22.44 -7.49 -3.79
N ARG A 154 21.77 -6.51 -4.42
CA ARG A 154 21.41 -6.58 -5.85
C ARG A 154 22.65 -6.70 -6.73
N GLN A 155 23.71 -5.94 -6.42
CA GLN A 155 24.98 -6.03 -7.14
C GLN A 155 25.65 -7.38 -6.89
N ALA A 156 25.70 -7.85 -5.65
CA ALA A 156 26.27 -9.16 -5.32
C ALA A 156 25.54 -10.31 -6.02
N PHE A 157 24.21 -10.24 -6.14
CA PHE A 157 23.41 -11.22 -6.88
C PHE A 157 23.78 -11.25 -8.37
N LYS A 158 23.89 -10.08 -9.00
CA LYS A 158 24.29 -9.95 -10.41
C LYS A 158 25.73 -10.42 -10.66
N ASP A 159 26.64 -10.10 -9.74
CA ASP A 159 28.06 -10.44 -9.87
C ASP A 159 28.33 -11.94 -9.66
N VAL A 160 27.65 -12.57 -8.71
CA VAL A 160 27.93 -13.96 -8.30
C VAL A 160 27.12 -14.97 -9.11
N LEU A 161 25.90 -14.61 -9.53
CA LEU A 161 24.99 -15.48 -10.27
C LEU A 161 24.63 -14.89 -11.64
N PRO A 162 25.61 -14.74 -12.56
CA PRO A 162 25.34 -14.21 -13.88
C PRO A 162 24.37 -15.11 -14.65
N VAL A 163 23.56 -14.49 -15.51
CA VAL A 163 22.75 -15.20 -16.50
C VAL A 163 23.71 -15.71 -17.58
N SER A 164 23.72 -17.01 -17.84
CA SER A 164 24.45 -17.57 -18.98
C SER A 164 23.67 -17.23 -20.26
N ALA A 165 24.32 -16.60 -21.24
CA ALA A 165 23.74 -16.48 -22.58
C ALA A 165 23.43 -17.89 -23.11
N PRO A 166 22.28 -18.11 -23.78
CA PRO A 166 21.94 -19.43 -24.29
C PRO A 166 23.05 -19.90 -25.23
N VAL A 167 23.75 -20.96 -24.85
CA VAL A 167 24.68 -21.66 -25.73
C VAL A 167 23.80 -22.32 -26.79
N ARG A 168 23.70 -21.70 -27.96
CA ARG A 168 23.14 -22.37 -29.13
C ARG A 168 24.08 -23.53 -29.44
N HIS A 169 23.57 -24.77 -29.39
CA HIS A 169 24.25 -25.87 -30.05
C HIS A 169 24.27 -25.52 -31.54
N GLU A 170 25.47 -25.21 -32.04
CA GLU A 170 25.73 -24.87 -33.43
C GLU A 170 25.48 -26.10 -34.31
N ASP A 171 24.30 -26.20 -34.90
CA ASP A 171 24.14 -26.92 -36.17
C ASP A 171 24.76 -26.03 -37.27
N SER A 172 26.06 -26.22 -37.44
CA SER A 172 27.02 -25.41 -38.23
C SER A 172 26.77 -25.29 -39.73
N GLN A 173 25.57 -25.62 -40.22
CA GLN A 173 25.20 -25.44 -41.64
C GLN A 173 24.17 -24.32 -41.87
N ASN A 174 23.30 -24.01 -40.90
CA ASN A 174 22.25 -23.00 -41.09
C ASN A 174 22.71 -21.56 -40.77
N GLU A 175 23.77 -21.40 -39.97
CA GLU A 175 24.32 -20.08 -39.62
C GLU A 175 25.19 -19.50 -40.74
N PHE A 176 25.92 -20.34 -41.49
CA PHE A 176 26.64 -19.92 -42.69
C PHE A 176 25.71 -19.37 -43.79
N ILE A 177 24.52 -19.96 -43.95
CA ILE A 177 23.53 -19.51 -44.94
C ILE A 177 22.88 -18.19 -44.50
N ARG A 178 22.64 -17.99 -43.19
CA ARG A 178 22.05 -16.75 -42.66
C ARG A 178 23.03 -15.56 -42.63
N ILE A 179 24.29 -15.80 -42.25
CA ILE A 179 25.32 -14.74 -42.22
C ILE A 179 25.66 -14.26 -43.64
N ALA A 180 25.57 -15.13 -44.65
CA ALA A 180 25.79 -14.77 -46.05
C ALA A 180 24.65 -13.94 -46.66
N MET A 181 23.44 -13.95 -46.08
CA MET A 181 22.25 -13.30 -46.64
C MET A 181 21.92 -11.94 -45.99
N ASP A 182 22.14 -11.75 -44.67
CA ASP A 182 21.59 -10.58 -43.95
C ASP A 182 22.60 -9.65 -43.22
N GLY A 183 23.91 -9.91 -43.26
CA GLY A 183 24.91 -9.08 -42.56
C GLY A 183 24.73 -9.05 -41.03
N PRO A 184 25.59 -8.33 -40.26
CA PRO A 184 25.60 -8.39 -38.81
C PRO A 184 24.50 -7.50 -38.21
N GLY A 185 23.25 -7.93 -38.36
CA GLY A 185 22.09 -7.34 -37.69
C GLY A 185 22.00 -7.81 -36.25
N LYS A 186 21.97 -6.87 -35.30
CA LYS A 186 21.63 -7.12 -33.88
C LYS A 186 20.33 -7.92 -33.81
N THR A 187 20.39 -9.18 -33.42
CA THR A 187 19.22 -10.00 -33.09
C THR A 187 18.45 -9.32 -31.96
N ARG A 188 17.19 -8.95 -32.23
CA ARG A 188 16.21 -8.61 -31.19
C ARG A 188 15.95 -9.87 -30.36
N GLU A 189 16.20 -9.81 -29.06
CA GLU A 189 15.80 -10.85 -28.10
C GLU A 189 14.28 -10.73 -27.87
N ASP A 190 13.46 -11.43 -28.66
CA ASP A 190 12.01 -11.55 -28.44
C ASP A 190 11.65 -12.61 -27.37
N GLY A 191 12.50 -12.79 -26.35
CA GLY A 191 12.30 -13.73 -25.24
C GLY A 191 11.97 -13.02 -23.92
N PRO A 192 11.31 -13.72 -22.95
CA PRO A 192 11.12 -13.16 -21.61
C PRO A 192 12.48 -12.78 -21.00
N PRO A 193 12.56 -11.67 -20.23
CA PRO A 193 13.81 -11.20 -19.69
C PRO A 193 14.43 -12.26 -18.79
N SER A 194 15.71 -12.55 -19.01
CA SER A 194 16.44 -13.62 -18.33
C SER A 194 16.65 -13.36 -16.84
N SER A 195 16.55 -12.10 -16.42
CA SER A 195 16.56 -11.65 -15.02
C SER A 195 15.38 -10.73 -14.74
N ARG A 196 14.70 -10.92 -13.60
CA ARG A 196 13.61 -10.05 -13.12
C ARG A 196 13.82 -9.64 -11.66
N GLU A 197 13.52 -8.38 -11.36
CA GLU A 197 13.38 -7.86 -9.99
C GLU A 197 11.89 -7.52 -9.79
N VAL A 198 11.25 -8.15 -8.81
CA VAL A 198 9.80 -8.04 -8.59
C VAL A 198 9.45 -7.79 -7.13
N GLU A 199 8.25 -7.27 -6.90
CA GLU A 199 7.63 -7.11 -5.59
C GLU A 199 6.30 -7.87 -5.52
N LEU A 200 5.98 -8.50 -4.38
CA LEU A 200 4.65 -9.07 -4.13
C LEU A 200 3.61 -7.97 -4.05
N LEU A 201 2.54 -8.09 -4.82
CA LEU A 201 1.41 -7.18 -4.71
C LEU A 201 0.70 -7.35 -3.36
N PRO A 202 0.20 -6.26 -2.75
CA PRO A 202 -0.61 -6.36 -1.53
C PRO A 202 -1.92 -7.12 -1.80
N LEU A 203 -2.47 -7.76 -0.77
CA LEU A 203 -3.72 -8.53 -0.88
C LEU A 203 -4.87 -7.66 -1.43
N THR A 204 -5.64 -8.22 -2.34
CA THR A 204 -6.90 -7.67 -2.84
C THR A 204 -8.04 -7.95 -1.87
N GLY A 205 -9.20 -7.27 -2.04
CA GLY A 205 -10.38 -7.55 -1.22
C GLY A 205 -10.85 -9.00 -1.29
N ALA A 206 -10.82 -9.61 -2.48
CA ALA A 206 -11.16 -11.01 -2.69
C ALA A 206 -10.17 -11.95 -1.95
N GLU A 207 -8.87 -11.66 -2.03
CA GLU A 207 -7.84 -12.42 -1.32
C GLU A 207 -7.94 -12.26 0.20
N ILE A 208 -8.33 -11.08 0.71
CA ILE A 208 -8.60 -10.86 2.14
C ILE A 208 -9.73 -11.79 2.61
N ILE A 209 -10.82 -11.90 1.84
CA ILE A 209 -11.95 -12.79 2.15
C ILE A 209 -11.49 -14.26 2.15
N GLU A 210 -10.76 -14.69 1.11
CA GLU A 210 -10.23 -16.06 1.01
C GLU A 210 -9.32 -16.38 2.22
N PHE A 211 -8.40 -15.47 2.54
CA PHE A 211 -7.48 -15.61 3.65
C PHE A 211 -8.21 -15.67 5.00
N ALA A 212 -9.16 -14.76 5.25
CA ALA A 212 -9.93 -14.74 6.49
C ALA A 212 -10.76 -16.03 6.68
N ARG A 213 -11.33 -16.56 5.59
CA ARG A 213 -12.04 -17.84 5.61
C ARG A 213 -11.12 -19.00 6.01
N SER A 214 -9.90 -19.03 5.48
CA SER A 214 -8.89 -20.04 5.85
C SER A 214 -8.48 -19.97 7.33
N ARG A 215 -8.61 -18.79 7.96
CA ARG A 215 -8.34 -18.54 9.38
C ARG A 215 -9.54 -18.81 10.30
N GLY A 216 -10.65 -19.32 9.77
CA GLY A 216 -11.84 -19.67 10.54
C GLY A 216 -12.71 -18.48 10.95
N VAL A 217 -12.61 -17.35 10.23
CA VAL A 217 -13.57 -16.24 10.37
C VAL A 217 -14.92 -16.67 9.80
N LYS A 218 -15.99 -16.61 10.61
CA LYS A 218 -17.33 -17.08 10.22
C LYS A 218 -18.00 -16.20 9.15
N ALA A 219 -17.75 -14.90 9.17
CA ALA A 219 -18.32 -13.90 8.25
C ALA A 219 -17.20 -13.00 7.69
N PRO A 220 -16.38 -13.50 6.75
CA PRO A 220 -15.24 -12.76 6.23
C PRO A 220 -15.65 -11.50 5.44
N GLU A 221 -16.83 -11.50 4.82
CA GLU A 221 -17.39 -10.34 4.12
C GLU A 221 -17.73 -9.21 5.11
N ALA A 222 -18.23 -9.56 6.31
CA ALA A 222 -18.50 -8.58 7.37
C ALA A 222 -17.20 -7.99 7.95
N LEU A 223 -16.13 -8.79 8.03
CA LEU A 223 -14.80 -8.29 8.40
C LEU A 223 -14.28 -7.30 7.34
N LEU A 224 -14.35 -7.63 6.06
CA LEU A 224 -13.94 -6.72 4.99
C LEU A 224 -14.75 -5.42 5.02
N ALA A 225 -16.08 -5.51 5.16
CA ALA A 225 -16.94 -4.33 5.30
C ALA A 225 -16.55 -3.46 6.52
N ALA A 226 -16.17 -4.07 7.64
CA ALA A 226 -15.69 -3.35 8.81
C ALA A 226 -14.32 -2.69 8.58
N ILE A 227 -13.40 -3.38 7.89
CA ILE A 227 -12.09 -2.84 7.48
C ILE A 227 -12.30 -1.61 6.58
N ASP A 228 -13.22 -1.72 5.63
CA ASP A 228 -13.55 -0.67 4.68
C ASP A 228 -14.22 0.54 5.35
N ALA A 229 -15.21 0.28 6.21
CA ALA A 229 -15.89 1.31 6.99
C ALA A 229 -14.94 2.08 7.91
N LYS A 230 -13.88 1.42 8.40
CA LYS A 230 -12.83 2.06 9.21
C LYS A 230 -11.65 2.57 8.39
N HIS A 231 -11.71 2.55 7.06
CA HIS A 231 -10.59 2.92 6.17
C HIS A 231 -9.26 2.22 6.53
N ALA A 232 -9.32 0.99 7.01
CA ALA A 232 -8.18 0.23 7.52
C ALA A 232 -7.59 -0.73 6.48
N ARG A 233 -7.96 -0.60 5.19
CA ARG A 233 -7.50 -1.49 4.11
C ARG A 233 -5.99 -1.62 4.09
N GLU A 234 -5.22 -0.53 4.22
CA GLU A 234 -3.76 -0.57 4.20
C GLU A 234 -3.15 -1.56 5.22
N PHE A 235 -3.81 -1.76 6.36
CA PHE A 235 -3.40 -2.70 7.41
C PHE A 235 -3.88 -4.14 7.13
N ALA A 236 -4.91 -4.33 6.32
CA ALA A 236 -5.41 -5.64 5.94
C ALA A 236 -4.73 -6.23 4.70
N ARG A 237 -4.01 -5.42 3.93
CA ARG A 237 -3.38 -5.83 2.66
C ARG A 237 -2.11 -6.66 2.83
N LYS A 238 -1.57 -6.77 4.05
CA LYS A 238 -0.41 -7.61 4.36
C LYS A 238 -0.88 -8.88 5.08
N PRO A 239 -0.47 -10.08 4.66
CA PRO A 239 -0.87 -11.32 5.31
C PRO A 239 -0.61 -11.32 6.83
N GLN A 240 0.56 -10.86 7.27
CA GLN A 240 0.90 -10.88 8.69
C GLN A 240 -0.02 -9.98 9.53
N ASP A 241 -0.35 -8.79 9.04
CA ASP A 241 -1.22 -7.85 9.74
C ASP A 241 -2.70 -8.33 9.65
N LEU A 242 -3.10 -8.97 8.54
CA LEU A 242 -4.42 -9.57 8.38
C LEU A 242 -4.66 -10.74 9.35
N ILE A 243 -3.63 -11.52 9.71
CA ILE A 243 -3.74 -12.56 10.74
C ILE A 243 -4.25 -11.95 12.04
N GLU A 244 -3.65 -10.83 12.47
CA GLU A 244 -4.01 -10.16 13.72
C GLU A 244 -5.44 -9.63 13.66
N LEU A 245 -5.85 -9.03 12.52
CA LEU A 245 -7.24 -8.60 12.31
C LEU A 245 -8.24 -9.77 12.36
N CYS A 246 -7.87 -10.93 11.80
CA CYS A 246 -8.70 -12.13 11.86
C CYS A 246 -8.81 -12.66 13.30
N ASP A 247 -7.72 -12.65 14.06
CA ASP A 247 -7.70 -13.10 15.44
C ASP A 247 -8.57 -12.19 16.33
N ASP A 248 -8.39 -10.87 16.23
CA ASP A 248 -9.21 -9.88 16.94
C ASP A 248 -10.70 -9.99 16.57
N TRP A 249 -11.02 -10.20 15.29
CA TRP A 249 -12.40 -10.38 14.84
C TRP A 249 -13.04 -11.66 15.38
N ARG A 250 -12.28 -12.76 15.46
CA ARG A 250 -12.80 -14.01 16.04
C ARG A 250 -13.07 -13.89 17.53
N GLU A 251 -12.26 -13.13 18.25
CA GLU A 251 -12.42 -12.94 19.69
C GLU A 251 -13.58 -11.98 20.02
N HIS A 252 -13.71 -10.88 19.29
CA HIS A 252 -14.61 -9.79 19.68
C HIS A 252 -15.80 -9.57 18.74
N GLY A 253 -15.76 -10.09 17.52
CA GLY A 253 -16.80 -9.87 16.50
C GLY A 253 -16.90 -8.44 15.96
N VAL A 254 -16.01 -7.53 16.40
CA VAL A 254 -15.92 -6.13 15.97
C VAL A 254 -14.46 -5.69 15.90
N LEU A 255 -14.15 -4.78 14.96
CA LEU A 255 -12.84 -4.11 14.96
C LEU A 255 -12.79 -3.07 16.08
N ARG A 256 -11.87 -3.25 17.03
CA ARG A 256 -11.67 -2.32 18.16
C ARG A 256 -11.06 -0.99 17.71
N ALA A 257 -11.00 -0.01 18.62
CA ALA A 257 -10.31 1.25 18.38
C ALA A 257 -8.80 1.02 18.20
N HIS A 258 -8.14 1.89 17.45
CA HIS A 258 -6.72 1.73 17.09
C HIS A 258 -5.80 1.70 18.33
N PHE A 259 -6.13 2.43 19.40
CA PHE A 259 -5.40 2.37 20.66
C PHE A 259 -5.38 0.96 21.28
N GLU A 260 -6.54 0.28 21.33
CA GLU A 260 -6.62 -1.07 21.90
C GLU A 260 -5.94 -2.10 21.00
N GLN A 261 -6.04 -1.93 19.68
CA GLN A 261 -5.30 -2.77 18.72
C GLN A 261 -3.79 -2.67 18.95
N ILE A 262 -3.23 -1.45 19.05
CA ILE A 262 -1.80 -1.23 19.30
C ILE A 262 -1.38 -1.81 20.66
N LYS A 263 -2.22 -1.70 21.69
CA LYS A 263 -1.95 -2.26 23.02
C LYS A 263 -1.88 -3.78 22.98
N SER A 264 -2.87 -4.45 22.38
CA SER A 264 -2.85 -5.89 22.16
C SER A 264 -1.65 -6.31 21.31
N HIS A 265 -1.36 -5.56 20.25
CA HIS A 265 -0.23 -5.81 19.35
C HIS A 265 1.11 -5.83 20.08
N VAL A 266 1.34 -4.82 20.93
CA VAL A 266 2.54 -4.73 21.77
C VAL A 266 2.64 -5.95 22.68
N CYS A 267 1.56 -6.33 23.37
CA CYS A 267 1.56 -7.47 24.27
C CYS A 267 1.87 -8.79 23.53
N THR A 268 1.17 -9.05 22.43
CA THR A 268 1.36 -10.28 21.63
C THR A 268 2.76 -10.37 21.03
N ARG A 269 3.29 -9.25 20.51
CA ARG A 269 4.61 -9.26 19.85
C ARG A 269 5.80 -9.16 20.79
N LEU A 270 5.58 -8.83 22.06
CA LEU A 270 6.59 -8.97 23.11
C LEU A 270 6.58 -10.35 23.78
N ALA A 271 5.55 -11.16 23.55
CA ALA A 271 5.44 -12.50 24.12
C ALA A 271 6.44 -13.50 23.53
N ALA A 272 6.61 -14.62 24.23
CA ALA A 272 7.48 -15.73 23.82
C ALA A 272 6.97 -16.43 22.57
N ARG A 273 7.92 -16.69 21.66
CA ARG A 273 7.65 -17.49 20.47
C ARG A 273 7.70 -18.97 20.87
N PRO A 274 6.60 -19.73 20.74
CA PRO A 274 6.57 -21.14 21.14
C PRO A 274 7.48 -22.01 20.26
N ASP A 275 7.77 -21.56 19.05
CA ASP A 275 8.58 -22.23 18.02
C ASP A 275 10.08 -21.93 18.11
N ARG A 276 10.52 -20.99 18.97
CA ARG A 276 11.93 -20.59 19.07
C ARG A 276 12.40 -20.61 20.53
N ARG A 277 13.49 -21.34 20.80
CA ARG A 277 14.11 -21.34 22.12
C ARG A 277 14.77 -19.99 22.39
N GLU A 278 14.36 -19.34 23.47
CA GLU A 278 14.94 -18.06 23.91
C GLU A 278 16.28 -18.25 24.63
N LYS A 279 17.15 -17.23 24.53
CA LYS A 279 18.48 -17.22 25.16
C LYS A 279 18.41 -16.89 26.66
N ALA A 280 17.34 -16.22 27.09
CA ALA A 280 17.03 -15.90 28.48
C ALA A 280 15.51 -15.84 28.66
N GLU A 281 15.01 -16.15 29.85
CA GLU A 281 13.61 -15.93 30.19
C GLU A 281 13.36 -14.44 30.43
N LEU A 282 12.36 -13.89 29.74
CA LEU A 282 12.03 -12.46 29.81
C LEU A 282 10.57 -12.27 30.18
N SER A 283 10.31 -11.70 31.35
CA SER A 283 8.94 -11.43 31.78
C SER A 283 8.27 -10.39 30.86
N PRO A 284 6.94 -10.46 30.64
CA PRO A 284 6.23 -9.49 29.80
C PRO A 284 6.44 -8.04 30.25
N ALA A 285 6.44 -7.80 31.57
CA ALA A 285 6.65 -6.46 32.13
C ALA A 285 8.08 -5.95 31.90
N THR A 286 9.09 -6.82 32.00
CA THR A 286 10.48 -6.46 31.72
C THR A 286 10.66 -6.17 30.23
N ALA A 287 10.15 -7.04 29.35
CA ALA A 287 10.19 -6.86 27.90
C ALA A 287 9.54 -5.54 27.47
N GLN A 288 8.37 -5.21 28.05
CA GLN A 288 7.69 -3.95 27.80
C GLN A 288 8.52 -2.74 28.23
N LYS A 289 9.09 -2.74 29.45
CA LYS A 289 9.97 -1.65 29.92
C LYS A 289 11.19 -1.45 29.01
N GLY A 290 11.81 -2.54 28.55
CA GLY A 290 12.92 -2.49 27.61
C GLY A 290 12.53 -1.86 26.28
N ALA A 291 11.43 -2.32 25.69
CA ALA A 291 10.91 -1.80 24.42
C ALA A 291 10.50 -0.32 24.51
N GLN A 292 9.86 0.09 25.61
CA GLN A 292 9.48 1.49 25.89
C GLN A 292 10.70 2.43 25.95
N ARG A 293 11.76 2.03 26.68
CA ARG A 293 13.01 2.81 26.75
C ARG A 293 13.67 2.95 25.38
N LEU A 294 13.77 1.86 24.61
CA LEU A 294 14.33 1.88 23.26
C LEU A 294 13.50 2.75 22.31
N ALA A 295 12.17 2.66 22.36
CA ALA A 295 11.27 3.46 21.53
C ALA A 295 11.45 4.97 21.78
N LEU A 296 11.50 5.38 23.06
CA LEU A 296 11.72 6.77 23.42
C LEU A 296 13.09 7.27 22.92
N ALA A 297 14.14 6.46 23.07
CA ALA A 297 15.48 6.82 22.61
C ALA A 297 15.57 6.94 21.08
N VAL A 298 14.90 6.05 20.33
CA VAL A 298 14.79 6.14 18.86
C VAL A 298 14.19 7.48 18.42
N ILE A 299 13.10 7.89 19.05
CA ILE A 299 12.41 9.14 18.70
C ILE A 299 13.26 10.36 19.08
N LEU A 300 13.84 10.39 20.27
CA LEU A 300 14.63 11.52 20.75
C LEU A 300 15.94 11.71 19.96
N SER A 301 16.62 10.61 19.62
CA SER A 301 17.87 10.65 18.86
C SER A 301 17.67 10.77 17.34
N ARG A 302 16.44 10.52 16.85
CA ARG A 302 16.10 10.41 15.42
C ARG A 302 16.90 9.33 14.69
N ARG A 303 17.38 8.32 15.42
CA ARG A 303 18.08 7.14 14.88
C ARG A 303 17.12 5.97 14.86
N LEU A 304 16.58 5.64 13.68
CA LEU A 304 15.50 4.65 13.51
C LEU A 304 15.95 3.19 13.66
N THR A 305 17.24 2.93 13.82
CA THR A 305 17.81 1.58 13.90
C THR A 305 18.58 1.37 15.20
N ILE A 306 18.50 0.16 15.74
CA ILE A 306 19.13 -0.30 16.96
C ILE A 306 20.16 -1.38 16.58
N ARG A 307 21.33 -1.33 17.19
CA ARG A 307 22.44 -2.28 16.98
C ARG A 307 22.05 -3.66 17.53
N TYR A 308 22.12 -4.71 16.71
CA TYR A 308 21.93 -6.10 17.15
C TYR A 308 23.26 -6.83 17.37
N SER A 309 24.25 -6.65 16.49
CA SER A 309 25.58 -7.26 16.62
C SER A 309 26.74 -6.29 16.34
N ALA A 310 27.95 -6.60 16.81
CA ALA A 310 29.13 -5.73 16.62
C ALA A 310 29.54 -5.55 15.14
N GLY A 311 29.08 -6.43 14.23
CA GLY A 311 29.32 -6.30 12.79
C GLY A 311 28.40 -5.31 12.07
N SER A 312 27.49 -4.64 12.79
CA SER A 312 26.45 -3.78 12.21
C SER A 312 26.85 -2.31 12.02
N ASP A 313 28.09 -1.98 12.35
CA ASP A 313 28.66 -0.64 12.22
C ASP A 313 29.25 -0.36 10.82
N GLY A 314 29.07 -1.29 9.85
CA GLY A 314 29.54 -1.11 8.48
C GLY A 314 28.96 0.13 7.80
N ASP A 315 29.75 0.75 6.91
CA ASP A 315 29.55 2.03 6.20
C ASP A 315 28.30 2.12 5.28
N ALA A 316 27.31 1.27 5.47
CA ALA A 316 26.10 1.23 4.66
C ALA A 316 25.09 2.33 5.09
N SER A 317 25.23 3.50 4.45
CA SER A 317 24.17 4.44 4.05
C SER A 317 23.11 4.83 5.11
N GLY A 318 23.51 5.22 6.32
CA GLY A 318 22.55 5.72 7.30
C GLY A 318 23.15 6.40 8.54
N ALA A 319 22.27 6.97 9.37
CA ALA A 319 22.63 7.46 10.70
C ALA A 319 23.13 6.31 11.60
N ALA A 320 24.10 6.58 12.48
CA ALA A 320 24.64 5.58 13.40
C ALA A 320 23.52 4.92 14.21
N PRO A 321 23.49 3.58 14.33
CA PRO A 321 22.48 2.89 15.12
C PRO A 321 22.61 3.25 16.61
N ILE A 322 21.51 3.09 17.35
CA ILE A 322 21.52 3.20 18.81
C ILE A 322 22.16 1.94 19.38
N ASP A 323 23.09 2.09 20.32
CA ASP A 323 23.57 0.97 21.12
C ASP A 323 22.57 0.69 22.26
N PRO A 324 21.86 -0.45 22.24
CA PRO A 324 20.90 -0.77 23.29
C PRO A 324 21.57 -1.01 24.65
N ARG A 325 22.88 -1.31 24.71
CA ARG A 325 23.63 -1.53 25.97
C ARG A 325 23.82 -0.26 26.77
N GLU A 326 23.84 0.90 26.11
CA GLU A 326 23.92 2.20 26.78
C GLU A 326 22.61 2.57 27.48
N LEU A 327 21.48 2.13 26.92
CA LEU A 327 20.13 2.47 27.40
C LEU A 327 19.56 1.45 28.39
N LEU A 328 19.99 0.19 28.24
CA LEU A 328 19.59 -0.95 29.06
C LEU A 328 20.82 -1.50 29.80
N ALA A 329 21.59 -0.61 30.43
CA ALA A 329 22.79 -0.98 31.18
C ALA A 329 22.51 -1.91 32.37
N ASP A 330 21.25 -1.93 32.84
CA ASP A 330 20.72 -2.82 33.86
C ASP A 330 20.40 -4.24 33.36
N TRP A 331 20.61 -4.54 32.07
CA TRP A 331 20.23 -5.81 31.44
C TRP A 331 21.43 -6.70 31.09
N GLY A 332 21.25 -8.01 31.20
CA GLY A 332 22.23 -9.00 30.75
C GLY A 332 22.29 -9.09 29.21
N PRO A 333 23.44 -9.51 28.62
CA PRO A 333 23.57 -9.65 27.16
C PRO A 333 22.53 -10.57 26.52
N ASN A 334 22.18 -11.68 27.18
CA ASN A 334 21.20 -12.64 26.67
C ASN A 334 19.76 -12.11 26.74
N GLU A 335 19.43 -11.33 27.78
CA GLU A 335 18.12 -10.67 27.89
C GLU A 335 17.95 -9.64 26.79
N LEU A 336 18.98 -8.81 26.56
CA LEU A 336 18.99 -7.82 25.51
C LEU A 336 18.82 -8.46 24.12
N LEU A 337 19.57 -9.51 23.81
CA LEU A 337 19.39 -10.24 22.55
C LEU A 337 17.99 -10.85 22.44
N THR A 338 17.48 -11.44 23.51
CA THR A 338 16.13 -12.01 23.53
C THR A 338 15.06 -10.96 23.27
N LEU A 339 15.21 -9.74 23.80
CA LEU A 339 14.30 -8.62 23.51
C LEU A 339 14.37 -8.20 22.04
N LEU A 340 15.56 -8.06 21.46
CA LEU A 340 15.73 -7.63 20.07
C LEU A 340 15.26 -8.68 19.05
N GLU A 341 15.20 -9.96 19.44
CA GLU A 341 14.65 -11.06 18.65
C GLU A 341 13.11 -11.18 18.76
N ARG A 342 12.46 -10.35 19.59
CA ARG A 342 10.99 -10.32 19.70
C ARG A 342 10.33 -9.81 18.41
N PRO A 343 9.16 -10.34 18.01
CA PRO A 343 8.44 -9.91 16.81
C PRO A 343 8.03 -8.42 16.74
N ILE A 344 8.15 -7.67 17.85
CA ILE A 344 7.94 -6.22 17.84
C ILE A 344 9.01 -5.47 17.04
N PHE A 345 10.20 -6.07 16.94
CA PHE A 345 11.28 -5.61 16.10
C PHE A 345 11.25 -6.33 14.75
N ALA A 346 11.58 -5.59 13.72
CA ALA A 346 11.91 -6.10 12.40
C ALA A 346 13.40 -5.90 12.15
N GLU A 347 13.99 -6.74 11.31
CA GLU A 347 15.35 -6.49 10.84
C GLU A 347 15.44 -5.09 10.18
N GLY A 348 16.57 -4.42 10.36
CA GLY A 348 16.83 -3.04 9.95
C GLY A 348 17.98 -2.93 8.96
N GLY A 349 18.40 -4.04 8.36
CA GLY A 349 19.59 -4.17 7.52
C GLY A 349 20.87 -4.37 8.34
N TYR A 350 21.74 -5.26 7.86
CA TYR A 350 23.14 -5.40 8.31
C TYR A 350 23.31 -5.57 9.83
N GLY A 351 22.59 -6.50 10.44
CA GLY A 351 22.70 -6.75 11.89
C GLY A 351 22.17 -5.59 12.74
N ARG A 352 21.21 -4.83 12.21
CA ARG A 352 20.43 -3.83 12.95
C ARG A 352 18.98 -4.29 13.06
N VAL A 353 18.26 -3.77 14.04
CA VAL A 353 16.80 -3.91 14.15
C VAL A 353 16.13 -2.55 14.17
N ARG A 354 14.84 -2.51 13.86
CA ARG A 354 13.98 -1.34 13.98
C ARG A 354 12.61 -1.78 14.48
N PHE A 355 11.82 -0.85 15.00
CA PHE A 355 10.42 -1.16 15.27
C PHE A 355 9.70 -1.50 13.97
N HIS A 356 8.83 -2.51 14.03
CA HIS A 356 8.10 -2.98 12.86
C HIS A 356 7.13 -1.90 12.36
N HIS A 357 6.35 -1.30 13.27
CA HIS A 357 5.36 -0.26 12.98
C HIS A 357 5.69 1.05 13.69
N ARG A 358 5.54 2.17 12.96
CA ARG A 358 5.79 3.51 13.48
C ARG A 358 4.85 3.87 14.64
N SER A 359 3.57 3.58 14.52
CA SER A 359 2.58 3.88 15.58
C SER A 359 2.84 3.09 16.87
N VAL A 360 3.32 1.85 16.77
CA VAL A 360 3.75 1.04 17.94
C VAL A 360 4.91 1.71 18.66
N MET A 361 5.92 2.17 17.92
CA MET A 361 7.06 2.90 18.49
C MET A 361 6.62 4.22 19.16
N GLU A 362 5.75 4.99 18.51
CA GLU A 362 5.23 6.25 19.05
C GLU A 362 4.40 6.06 20.33
N PHE A 363 3.55 5.02 20.36
CA PHE A 363 2.80 4.63 21.54
C PHE A 363 3.71 4.17 22.68
N LEU A 364 4.70 3.31 22.40
CA LEU A 364 5.66 2.84 23.41
C LEU A 364 6.48 3.99 24.01
N ALA A 365 6.89 4.96 23.18
CA ALA A 365 7.58 6.15 23.65
C ALA A 365 6.67 7.03 24.53
N ALA A 366 5.41 7.22 24.15
CA ALA A 366 4.44 7.94 24.97
C ALA A 366 4.22 7.24 26.32
N ARG A 367 4.13 5.91 26.30
CA ARG A 367 3.98 5.10 27.51
C ARG A 367 5.20 5.20 28.41
N GLN A 368 6.42 5.19 27.86
CA GLN A 368 7.64 5.43 28.65
C GLN A 368 7.59 6.77 29.40
N ILE A 369 7.14 7.83 28.73
CA ILE A 369 7.03 9.16 29.35
C ILE A 369 5.98 9.15 30.45
N HIS A 370 4.82 8.55 30.19
CA HIS A 370 3.76 8.39 31.18
C HIS A 370 4.27 7.64 32.42
N ASP A 371 4.87 6.45 32.24
CA ASP A 371 5.35 5.60 33.32
C ASP A 371 6.49 6.29 34.12
N LEU A 372 7.36 7.07 33.48
CA LEU A 372 8.38 7.87 34.17
C LEU A 372 7.80 9.00 35.03
N ILE A 373 6.69 9.62 34.58
CA ILE A 373 5.99 10.65 35.36
C ILE A 373 5.28 10.01 36.55
N GLU A 374 4.58 8.90 36.35
CA GLU A 374 3.88 8.17 37.42
C GLU A 374 4.86 7.64 38.48
N ALA A 375 6.06 7.21 38.07
CA ALA A 375 7.12 6.80 38.98
C ALA A 375 7.83 7.97 39.68
N GLY A 376 7.50 9.24 39.36
CA GLY A 376 8.17 10.43 39.92
C GLY A 376 9.60 10.65 39.41
N LEU A 377 10.06 9.89 38.42
CA LEU A 377 11.40 9.99 37.84
C LEU A 377 11.52 11.12 36.80
N LEU A 378 10.40 11.53 36.21
CA LEU A 378 10.31 12.64 35.26
C LEU A 378 9.23 13.62 35.71
N THR A 379 9.60 14.88 35.94
CA THR A 379 8.60 15.91 36.27
C THR A 379 7.78 16.30 35.03
N GLN A 380 6.52 16.70 35.24
CA GLN A 380 5.67 17.20 34.15
C GLN A 380 6.31 18.38 33.40
N SER A 381 7.05 19.25 34.09
CA SER A 381 7.75 20.37 33.47
C SER A 381 8.89 19.91 32.56
N ALA A 382 9.63 18.87 32.95
CA ALA A 382 10.69 18.28 32.15
C ALA A 382 10.14 17.58 30.90
N ALA A 383 9.07 16.79 31.05
CA ALA A 383 8.34 16.23 29.92
C ALA A 383 7.83 17.33 28.97
N GLY A 384 7.32 18.44 29.53
CA GLY A 384 6.93 19.62 28.78
C GLY A 384 8.07 20.24 27.95
N ARG A 385 9.28 20.39 28.50
CA ARG A 385 10.44 20.93 27.75
C ARG A 385 10.92 20.02 26.64
N MET A 386 10.69 18.72 26.78
CA MET A 386 11.02 17.71 25.77
C MET A 386 10.01 17.72 24.61
N LEU A 387 8.71 17.86 24.90
CA LEU A 387 7.65 17.82 23.89
C LEU A 387 7.46 19.18 23.20
N PHE A 388 7.54 20.26 23.96
CA PHE A 388 7.29 21.61 23.48
C PHE A 388 8.59 22.40 23.30
N GLY A 389 8.54 23.36 22.38
CA GLY A 389 9.60 24.33 22.13
C GLY A 389 9.02 25.74 22.06
N LEU A 390 9.91 26.73 21.98
CA LEU A 390 9.55 28.11 21.71
C LEU A 390 9.98 28.46 20.29
N THR A 391 9.12 29.18 19.55
CA THR A 391 9.49 29.79 18.28
C THR A 391 10.41 30.99 18.51
N GLY A 392 10.97 31.55 17.42
CA GLY A 392 11.69 32.85 17.50
C GLY A 392 10.80 34.01 17.99
N SER A 393 9.48 33.89 17.84
CA SER A 393 8.47 34.82 18.37
C SER A 393 8.07 34.54 19.83
N ASN A 394 8.75 33.61 20.52
CA ASN A 394 8.46 33.18 21.90
C ASN A 394 7.07 32.52 22.08
N GLU A 395 6.50 31.99 21.01
CA GLU A 395 5.26 31.22 21.06
C GLU A 395 5.57 29.75 21.36
N THR A 396 4.78 29.13 22.23
CA THR A 396 4.96 27.71 22.52
C THR A 396 4.40 26.88 21.36
N ILE A 397 5.22 25.99 20.82
CA ILE A 397 4.82 25.03 19.77
C ILE A 397 5.16 23.61 20.22
N LEU A 398 4.47 22.64 19.63
CA LEU A 398 4.81 21.24 19.79
C LEU A 398 5.93 20.91 18.81
N ARG A 399 7.01 20.29 19.30
CA ARG A 399 8.14 19.94 18.43
C ARG A 399 7.64 18.97 17.35
N PRO A 400 7.90 19.22 16.04
CA PRO A 400 7.35 18.38 14.96
C PRO A 400 7.62 16.89 15.15
N SER A 401 8.83 16.52 15.59
CA SER A 401 9.21 15.12 15.85
C SER A 401 8.52 14.48 17.06
N MET A 402 7.89 15.28 17.93
CA MET A 402 7.19 14.81 19.14
C MET A 402 5.67 14.87 19.00
N ARG A 403 5.12 15.39 17.89
CA ARG A 403 3.66 15.46 17.68
C ARG A 403 2.96 14.11 17.85
N PRO A 404 3.45 13.01 17.25
CA PRO A 404 2.79 11.71 17.39
C PRO A 404 2.84 11.19 18.84
N VAL A 405 3.99 11.33 19.51
CA VAL A 405 4.17 10.91 20.90
C VAL A 405 3.25 11.70 21.84
N ALA A 406 3.13 13.01 21.62
CA ALA A 406 2.25 13.85 22.41
C ALA A 406 0.78 13.47 22.24
N ALA A 407 0.34 13.15 21.02
CA ALA A 407 -1.03 12.70 20.76
C ALA A 407 -1.36 11.39 21.48
N TRP A 408 -0.45 10.40 21.46
CA TRP A 408 -0.61 9.17 22.26
C TRP A 408 -0.59 9.46 23.77
N LEU A 409 0.28 10.37 24.21
CA LEU A 409 0.36 10.75 25.61
C LEU A 409 -0.90 11.49 26.10
N ALA A 410 -1.58 12.24 25.22
CA ALA A 410 -2.86 12.89 25.53
C ALA A 410 -3.99 11.88 25.82
N LEU A 411 -3.94 10.69 25.20
CA LEU A 411 -4.87 9.59 25.54
C LEU A 411 -4.57 8.99 26.92
N LEU A 412 -3.31 9.03 27.36
CA LEU A 412 -2.88 8.49 28.66
C LEU A 412 -2.97 9.51 29.80
N ARG A 413 -2.97 10.81 29.49
CA ARG A 413 -2.85 11.90 30.48
C ARG A 413 -3.78 13.08 30.15
N PRO A 414 -4.79 13.36 31.01
CA PRO A 414 -5.67 14.52 30.84
C PRO A 414 -4.92 15.85 30.81
N ASP A 415 -3.85 16.01 31.61
CA ASP A 415 -3.04 17.23 31.64
C ASP A 415 -2.34 17.52 30.31
N MET A 416 -1.91 16.47 29.59
CA MET A 416 -1.32 16.61 28.26
C MET A 416 -2.37 16.97 27.22
N PHE A 417 -3.55 16.34 27.29
CA PHE A 417 -4.69 16.69 26.43
C PHE A 417 -5.06 18.17 26.54
N GLU A 418 -5.25 18.67 27.76
CA GLU A 418 -5.56 20.09 28.03
C GLU A 418 -4.54 21.06 27.41
N ARG A 419 -3.26 20.68 27.49
CA ARG A 419 -2.17 21.49 26.97
C ARG A 419 -2.15 21.47 25.44
N MET A 420 -2.38 20.31 24.82
CA MET A 420 -2.43 20.19 23.36
C MET A 420 -3.59 20.94 22.74
N VAL A 421 -4.80 20.88 23.33
CA VAL A 421 -5.98 21.63 22.85
C VAL A 421 -5.68 23.13 22.75
N LYS A 422 -4.88 23.69 23.68
CA LYS A 422 -4.52 25.11 23.69
C LYS A 422 -3.42 25.48 22.71
N ILE A 423 -2.46 24.58 22.47
CA ILE A 423 -1.24 24.87 21.71
C ILE A 423 -1.37 24.44 20.25
N GLU A 424 -1.62 23.16 20.01
CA GLU A 424 -1.70 22.53 18.68
C GLU A 424 -2.83 21.48 18.67
N PRO A 425 -4.10 21.92 18.61
CA PRO A 425 -5.25 21.03 18.59
C PRO A 425 -5.27 20.11 17.35
N ASP A 426 -4.69 20.54 16.23
CA ASP A 426 -4.56 19.73 15.00
C ASP A 426 -3.82 18.41 15.22
N ALA A 427 -2.83 18.38 16.13
CA ALA A 427 -2.11 17.15 16.44
C ALA A 427 -3.04 16.09 17.07
N LEU A 428 -4.09 16.48 17.80
CA LEU A 428 -5.10 15.55 18.36
C LEU A 428 -6.03 14.97 17.30
N LEU A 429 -6.16 15.64 16.14
CA LEU A 429 -7.01 15.22 15.02
C LEU A 429 -6.20 14.39 14.01
N ILE A 430 -4.92 14.70 13.81
CA ILE A 430 -4.10 14.09 12.76
C ILE A 430 -3.31 12.87 13.27
N GLN A 431 -2.88 12.89 14.54
CA GLN A 431 -1.96 11.89 15.09
C GLN A 431 -2.64 10.99 16.13
N GLY A 432 -2.01 9.85 16.43
CA GLY A 432 -2.50 8.92 17.45
C GLY A 432 -3.83 8.26 17.06
N ASP A 433 -4.77 8.24 18.01
CA ASP A 433 -6.10 7.64 17.83
C ASP A 433 -7.24 8.54 18.36
N PRO A 434 -7.83 9.39 17.51
CA PRO A 434 -8.98 10.22 17.86
C PRO A 434 -10.24 9.43 18.25
N GLU A 435 -10.36 8.16 17.81
CA GLU A 435 -11.48 7.28 18.15
C GLU A 435 -11.51 6.98 19.65
N SER A 436 -10.35 6.99 20.31
CA SER A 436 -10.21 6.69 21.74
C SER A 436 -10.39 7.90 22.68
N LEU A 437 -10.55 9.11 22.13
CA LEU A 437 -10.92 10.29 22.94
C LEU A 437 -12.34 10.16 23.47
N THR A 438 -12.67 10.75 24.61
CA THR A 438 -14.08 10.84 25.04
C THR A 438 -14.86 11.82 24.17
N ASP A 439 -16.20 11.74 24.18
CA ASP A 439 -17.05 12.66 23.39
C ASP A 439 -16.74 14.14 23.69
N LEU A 440 -16.60 14.47 24.98
CA LEU A 440 -16.21 15.81 25.42
C LEU A 440 -14.81 16.20 24.92
N GLN A 441 -13.85 15.27 24.90
CA GLN A 441 -12.51 15.54 24.39
C GLN A 441 -12.53 15.78 22.88
N ARG A 442 -13.28 15.00 22.10
CA ARG A 442 -13.41 15.20 20.65
C ARG A 442 -14.04 16.56 20.33
N GLU A 443 -15.11 16.91 21.03
CA GLU A 443 -15.74 18.23 20.91
C GLU A 443 -14.73 19.34 21.19
N ARG A 444 -13.99 19.26 22.30
CA ARG A 444 -13.02 20.29 22.66
C ARG A 444 -11.83 20.37 21.72
N ALA A 445 -11.38 19.24 21.18
CA ALA A 445 -10.32 19.20 20.18
C ALA A 445 -10.80 19.87 18.87
N LEU A 446 -12.03 19.58 18.42
CA LEU A 446 -12.63 20.21 17.25
C LEU A 446 -12.85 21.71 17.44
N ILE A 447 -13.40 22.14 18.58
CA ILE A 447 -13.58 23.57 18.91
C ILE A 447 -12.22 24.28 18.95
N GLY A 448 -11.21 23.67 19.58
CA GLY A 448 -9.85 24.23 19.60
C GLY A 448 -9.26 24.37 18.19
N PHE A 449 -9.45 23.36 17.34
CA PHE A 449 -9.01 23.37 15.95
C PHE A 449 -9.69 24.49 15.15
N VAL A 450 -11.02 24.60 15.23
CA VAL A 450 -11.78 25.66 14.56
C VAL A 450 -11.38 27.04 15.08
N ALA A 451 -11.21 27.21 16.40
CA ALA A 451 -10.82 28.49 16.98
C ALA A 451 -9.43 28.96 16.50
N ARG A 452 -8.49 28.01 16.30
CA ARG A 452 -7.11 28.32 15.88
C ARG A 452 -6.96 28.50 14.37
N TYR A 453 -7.67 27.70 13.58
CA TYR A 453 -7.46 27.60 12.14
C TYR A 453 -8.64 28.06 11.30
N GLY A 454 -9.80 28.37 11.90
CA GLY A 454 -11.01 28.69 11.17
C GLY A 454 -11.03 30.02 10.41
N LYS A 455 -10.06 30.91 10.64
CA LYS A 455 -9.96 32.22 9.96
C LYS A 455 -8.83 32.26 8.94
N GLY A 456 -9.00 33.05 7.89
CA GLY A 456 -7.97 33.28 6.88
C GLY A 456 -7.97 32.26 5.74
N GLN A 457 -6.85 32.19 5.02
CA GLN A 457 -6.69 31.41 3.79
C GLN A 457 -6.09 30.03 4.04
N TRP A 458 -6.07 29.19 2.99
CA TRP A 458 -5.52 27.84 3.01
C TRP A 458 -4.07 27.80 3.52
N ARG A 459 -3.76 26.89 4.44
CA ARG A 459 -2.46 26.71 5.10
C ARG A 459 -1.85 25.32 4.88
N GLY A 460 -2.53 24.44 4.14
CA GLY A 460 -2.07 23.07 3.89
C GLY A 460 -2.26 22.14 5.09
N LEU A 461 -3.21 22.45 5.97
CA LEU A 461 -3.62 21.54 7.03
C LEU A 461 -4.60 20.51 6.47
N GLU A 462 -4.19 19.24 6.44
CA GLU A 462 -5.03 18.15 5.99
C GLU A 462 -5.17 17.09 7.08
N VAL A 463 -6.42 16.81 7.47
CA VAL A 463 -6.74 15.67 8.32
C VAL A 463 -7.01 14.46 7.41
N PRO A 464 -6.24 13.36 7.54
CA PRO A 464 -6.46 12.17 6.72
C PRO A 464 -7.87 11.59 6.88
N ASN A 465 -8.45 11.04 5.80
CA ASN A 465 -9.81 10.44 5.82
C ASN A 465 -10.01 9.44 6.96
N LEU A 466 -9.01 8.58 7.20
CA LEU A 466 -9.02 7.65 8.31
C LEU A 466 -9.23 8.34 9.67
N GLN A 467 -8.55 9.46 9.90
CA GLN A 467 -8.68 10.20 11.14
C GLN A 467 -10.01 10.96 11.23
N VAL A 468 -10.53 11.45 10.10
CA VAL A 468 -11.89 12.01 10.04
C VAL A 468 -12.92 10.96 10.47
N ALA A 469 -12.86 9.74 9.93
CA ALA A 469 -13.76 8.66 10.30
C ALA A 469 -13.63 8.26 11.79
N ARG A 470 -12.42 8.24 12.34
CA ARG A 470 -12.18 8.00 13.78
C ARG A 470 -12.74 9.10 14.67
N LEU A 471 -12.72 10.35 14.21
CA LEU A 471 -13.26 11.49 14.94
C LEU A 471 -14.80 11.57 14.83
N ALA A 472 -15.36 11.16 13.69
CA ALA A 472 -16.74 11.36 13.33
C ALA A 472 -17.69 10.42 14.10
N GLN A 473 -18.08 10.85 15.30
CA GLN A 473 -19.14 10.22 16.09
C GLN A 473 -20.38 11.11 16.17
N LEU A 474 -21.55 10.49 16.34
CA LEU A 474 -22.88 11.14 16.30
C LEU A 474 -22.99 12.38 17.22
N GLY A 475 -22.26 12.38 18.35
CA GLY A 475 -22.25 13.47 19.33
C GLY A 475 -21.70 14.82 18.82
N LEU A 476 -21.04 14.86 17.66
CA LEU A 476 -20.45 16.10 17.13
C LEU A 476 -21.40 16.97 16.29
N SER A 477 -22.64 16.52 16.04
CA SER A 477 -23.59 17.25 15.18
C SER A 477 -23.78 18.72 15.61
N GLY A 478 -24.04 18.95 16.90
CA GLY A 478 -24.23 20.31 17.43
C GLY A 478 -22.95 21.14 17.36
N THR A 479 -21.80 20.52 17.62
CA THR A 479 -20.49 21.18 17.53
C THR A 479 -20.18 21.61 16.10
N VAL A 480 -20.47 20.77 15.10
CA VAL A 480 -20.26 21.09 13.68
C VAL A 480 -21.16 22.25 13.24
N GLN A 481 -22.46 22.21 13.58
CA GLN A 481 -23.39 23.30 13.26
C GLN A 481 -22.99 24.62 13.92
N SER A 482 -22.61 24.58 15.20
CA SER A 482 -22.17 25.77 15.94
C SER A 482 -20.87 26.33 15.37
N ALA A 483 -19.90 25.47 15.04
CA ALA A 483 -18.64 25.88 14.44
C ALA A 483 -18.88 26.56 13.08
N TRP A 484 -19.69 25.95 12.22
CA TRP A 484 -20.03 26.51 10.92
C TRP A 484 -20.72 27.88 11.03
N SER A 485 -21.71 27.98 11.92
CA SER A 485 -22.47 29.21 12.17
C SER A 485 -21.61 30.34 12.77
N ALA A 486 -20.47 30.02 13.39
CA ALA A 486 -19.52 31.00 13.89
C ALA A 486 -18.70 31.69 12.78
N GLY A 487 -18.91 31.33 11.51
CA GLY A 487 -18.31 32.01 10.35
C GLY A 487 -16.88 31.53 10.05
N VAL A 488 -16.70 30.22 9.88
CA VAL A 488 -15.42 29.65 9.41
C VAL A 488 -15.17 30.10 7.98
N GLU A 489 -14.00 30.70 7.75
CA GLU A 489 -13.53 31.21 6.45
C GLU A 489 -12.53 30.25 5.79
N ALA A 490 -11.70 29.59 6.59
CA ALA A 490 -10.60 28.77 6.09
C ALA A 490 -11.12 27.52 5.34
N PRO A 491 -10.77 27.32 4.05
CA PRO A 491 -11.33 26.24 3.24
C PRO A 491 -11.05 24.84 3.82
N GLU A 492 -9.83 24.58 4.30
CA GLU A 492 -9.45 23.30 4.94
C GLU A 492 -10.31 22.94 6.16
N VAL A 493 -10.72 23.94 6.95
CA VAL A 493 -11.55 23.72 8.14
C VAL A 493 -12.99 23.47 7.71
N ARG A 494 -13.48 24.19 6.70
CA ARG A 494 -14.82 23.98 6.12
C ARG A 494 -14.94 22.59 5.50
N GLU A 495 -13.97 22.20 4.69
CA GLU A 495 -13.86 20.85 4.12
C GLU A 495 -13.85 19.76 5.20
N LEU A 496 -13.07 19.94 6.28
CA LEU A 496 -13.07 19.01 7.41
C LEU A 496 -14.46 18.87 8.04
N LEU A 497 -15.16 19.98 8.28
CA LEU A 497 -16.51 19.95 8.88
C LEU A 497 -17.51 19.19 7.99
N LEU A 498 -17.46 19.38 6.68
CA LEU A 498 -18.30 18.65 5.72
C LEU A 498 -17.95 17.15 5.69
N ARG A 499 -16.66 16.81 5.70
CA ARG A 499 -16.18 15.42 5.77
C ARG A 499 -16.55 14.73 7.08
N LEU A 500 -16.66 15.47 8.20
CA LEU A 500 -17.17 14.94 9.46
C LEU A 500 -18.67 14.61 9.38
N VAL A 501 -19.45 15.40 8.65
CA VAL A 501 -20.89 15.12 8.44
C VAL A 501 -21.06 13.81 7.67
N SER A 502 -20.32 13.63 6.58
CA SER A 502 -20.39 12.40 5.79
C SER A 502 -19.90 11.19 6.58
N ALA A 503 -18.69 11.26 7.15
CA ALA A 503 -18.10 10.14 7.88
C ALA A 503 -18.91 9.73 9.12
N GLY A 504 -19.50 10.70 9.83
CA GLY A 504 -20.28 10.47 11.05
C GLY A 504 -21.76 10.22 10.82
N ARG A 505 -22.22 10.29 9.55
CA ARG A 505 -23.65 10.28 9.17
C ARG A 505 -24.49 11.24 10.03
N LEU A 506 -24.01 12.47 10.19
CA LEU A 506 -24.60 13.47 11.09
C LEU A 506 -25.90 14.04 10.50
N GLN A 507 -27.01 13.31 10.65
CA GLN A 507 -28.30 13.66 10.04
C GLN A 507 -28.81 15.05 10.40
N ALA A 508 -28.53 15.54 11.61
CA ALA A 508 -28.92 16.89 12.01
C ALA A 508 -28.24 17.98 11.16
N CYS A 509 -27.11 17.69 10.50
CA CYS A 509 -26.38 18.63 9.64
C CYS A 509 -26.87 18.62 8.17
N ALA A 510 -27.93 17.88 7.82
CA ALA A 510 -28.43 17.78 6.45
C ALA A 510 -28.74 19.14 5.81
N ASP A 511 -29.38 20.05 6.54
CA ASP A 511 -29.71 21.39 6.03
C ASP A 511 -28.47 22.26 5.79
N LEU A 512 -27.44 22.11 6.62
CA LEU A 512 -26.16 22.80 6.46
C LEU A 512 -25.51 22.36 5.15
N VAL A 513 -25.35 21.04 4.94
CA VAL A 513 -24.69 20.53 3.74
C VAL A 513 -25.51 20.79 2.48
N ALA A 514 -26.85 20.73 2.55
CA ALA A 514 -27.72 21.11 1.44
C ALA A 514 -27.56 22.59 1.05
N GLY A 515 -27.45 23.47 2.05
CA GLY A 515 -27.18 24.90 1.82
C GLY A 515 -25.85 25.12 1.10
N VAL A 516 -24.79 24.43 1.53
CA VAL A 516 -23.45 24.54 0.92
C VAL A 516 -23.45 24.01 -0.51
N ALA A 517 -24.06 22.84 -0.77
CA ALA A 517 -24.11 22.26 -2.10
C ALA A 517 -24.80 23.19 -3.13
N ALA A 518 -25.86 23.89 -2.70
CA ALA A 518 -26.63 24.82 -3.53
C ALA A 518 -25.98 26.21 -3.68
N ASP A 519 -25.03 26.59 -2.83
CA ASP A 519 -24.43 27.91 -2.83
C ASP A 519 -23.35 28.06 -3.91
N ALA A 520 -23.67 28.84 -4.94
CA ALA A 520 -22.75 29.12 -6.05
C ALA A 520 -21.51 29.94 -5.66
N THR A 521 -21.50 30.56 -4.49
CA THR A 521 -20.34 31.31 -3.97
C THR A 521 -19.32 30.41 -3.28
N CYS A 522 -19.72 29.20 -2.87
CA CYS A 522 -18.81 28.20 -2.32
C CYS A 522 -17.92 27.60 -3.43
N SER A 523 -16.73 27.16 -3.05
CA SER A 523 -15.80 26.52 -3.96
C SER A 523 -16.33 25.17 -4.46
N ASP A 524 -15.90 24.73 -5.65
CA ASP A 524 -16.26 23.43 -6.19
C ASP A 524 -15.93 22.28 -5.23
N ARG A 525 -14.85 22.40 -4.46
CA ARG A 525 -14.44 21.38 -3.48
C ARG A 525 -15.41 21.29 -2.30
N GLU A 526 -15.84 22.42 -1.75
CA GLU A 526 -16.83 22.42 -0.66
C GLU A 526 -18.17 21.89 -1.13
N ARG A 527 -18.62 22.30 -2.32
CA ARG A 527 -19.87 21.82 -2.90
C ARG A 527 -19.81 20.31 -3.17
N PHE A 528 -18.67 19.83 -3.65
CA PHE A 528 -18.43 18.41 -3.83
C PHE A 528 -18.53 17.62 -2.51
N GLU A 529 -17.81 18.04 -1.47
CA GLU A 529 -17.87 17.39 -0.14
C GLU A 529 -19.28 17.42 0.45
N ALA A 530 -20.02 18.53 0.25
CA ALA A 530 -21.41 18.64 0.66
C ALA A 530 -22.34 17.68 -0.08
N LEU A 531 -22.14 17.48 -1.39
CA LEU A 531 -22.90 16.49 -2.18
C LEU A 531 -22.59 15.05 -1.75
N LEU A 532 -21.33 14.74 -1.47
CA LEU A 532 -20.95 13.44 -0.90
C LEU A 532 -21.62 13.21 0.45
N ALA A 533 -21.68 14.24 1.30
CA ALA A 533 -22.39 14.17 2.58
C ALA A 533 -23.90 13.91 2.38
N LEU A 534 -24.57 14.61 1.46
CA LEU A 534 -25.99 14.37 1.15
C LEU A 534 -26.25 12.93 0.66
N ALA A 535 -25.35 12.39 -0.17
CA ALA A 535 -25.43 11.01 -0.63
C ALA A 535 -25.37 10.01 0.53
N VAL A 536 -24.39 10.17 1.42
CA VAL A 536 -24.23 9.31 2.60
C VAL A 536 -25.40 9.45 3.59
N LEU A 537 -25.98 10.64 3.71
CA LEU A 537 -27.16 10.87 4.55
C LEU A 537 -28.46 10.34 3.93
N GLY A 538 -28.47 10.00 2.64
CA GLY A 538 -29.67 9.58 1.91
C GLY A 538 -30.68 10.72 1.73
N ASP A 539 -30.21 11.96 1.58
CA ASP A 539 -31.07 13.14 1.51
C ASP A 539 -31.76 13.24 0.14
N SER A 540 -33.09 13.38 0.15
CA SER A 540 -33.91 13.48 -1.08
C SER A 540 -33.55 14.64 -2.01
N ARG A 541 -32.93 15.71 -1.49
CA ARG A 541 -32.52 16.89 -2.27
C ARG A 541 -31.37 16.59 -3.22
N LEU A 542 -30.61 15.51 -2.99
CA LEU A 542 -29.48 15.15 -3.85
C LEU A 542 -29.92 14.88 -5.29
N ALA A 543 -31.04 14.19 -5.49
CA ALA A 543 -31.47 13.76 -6.83
C ALA A 543 -31.66 14.95 -7.79
N SER A 544 -32.33 16.02 -7.33
CA SER A 544 -32.53 17.22 -8.14
C SER A 544 -31.23 18.01 -8.37
N MET A 545 -30.29 17.97 -7.43
CA MET A 545 -28.96 18.55 -7.61
C MET A 545 -28.14 17.77 -8.63
N VAL A 546 -28.17 16.43 -8.59
CA VAL A 546 -27.51 15.57 -9.58
C VAL A 546 -28.07 15.84 -10.98
N ASP A 547 -29.39 15.99 -11.13
CA ASP A 547 -30.00 16.39 -12.41
C ASP A 547 -29.49 17.75 -12.90
N ALA A 548 -29.40 18.75 -12.02
CA ALA A 548 -28.86 20.06 -12.35
C ALA A 548 -27.37 20.01 -12.75
N ILE A 549 -26.58 19.16 -12.08
CA ILE A 549 -25.16 18.94 -12.36
C ILE A 549 -24.95 18.27 -13.71
N VAL A 550 -25.67 17.19 -13.98
CA VAL A 550 -25.59 16.42 -15.25
C VAL A 550 -26.06 17.27 -16.43
N THR A 551 -27.07 18.12 -16.20
CA THR A 551 -27.53 19.09 -17.21
C THR A 551 -26.61 20.31 -17.35
N LEU A 552 -25.52 20.40 -16.57
CA LEU A 552 -24.62 21.56 -16.53
C LEU A 552 -25.41 22.87 -16.40
N ALA A 553 -26.40 22.89 -15.51
CA ALA A 553 -27.21 24.07 -15.24
C ALA A 553 -26.33 25.26 -14.82
N PRO A 554 -26.80 26.51 -14.99
CA PRO A 554 -26.05 27.69 -14.57
C PRO A 554 -25.57 27.56 -13.12
N ASN A 555 -24.32 27.94 -12.86
CA ASN A 555 -23.62 27.81 -11.58
C ASN A 555 -23.07 26.42 -11.23
N TRP A 556 -23.18 25.41 -12.08
CA TRP A 556 -22.50 24.12 -11.89
C TRP A 556 -21.31 24.01 -12.85
N SER A 557 -20.12 23.72 -12.30
CA SER A 557 -18.93 23.58 -13.11
C SER A 557 -18.83 22.18 -13.73
N GLU A 558 -18.23 22.10 -14.91
CA GLU A 558 -17.90 20.85 -15.57
C GLU A 558 -17.02 19.95 -14.70
N ARG A 559 -16.05 20.56 -13.99
CA ARG A 559 -15.16 19.86 -13.05
C ARG A 559 -15.95 19.19 -11.92
N LEU A 560 -16.88 19.92 -11.31
CA LEU A 560 -17.73 19.39 -10.26
C LEU A 560 -18.61 18.25 -10.79
N ALA A 561 -19.17 18.39 -12.00
CA ALA A 561 -19.95 17.33 -12.63
C ALA A 561 -19.15 16.05 -12.85
N CYS A 562 -17.92 16.15 -13.38
CA CYS A 562 -17.01 15.02 -13.54
C CYS A 562 -16.73 14.31 -12.20
N SER A 563 -16.42 15.07 -11.15
CA SER A 563 -16.14 14.51 -9.82
C SER A 563 -17.35 13.80 -9.23
N VAL A 564 -18.53 14.44 -9.26
CA VAL A 564 -19.78 13.91 -8.69
C VAL A 564 -20.20 12.64 -9.40
N VAL A 565 -20.21 12.62 -10.73
CA VAL A 565 -20.63 11.44 -11.49
C VAL A 565 -19.66 10.28 -11.30
N THR A 566 -18.35 10.53 -11.22
CA THR A 566 -17.37 9.47 -10.95
C THR A 566 -17.58 8.83 -9.57
N MET A 567 -17.92 9.64 -8.57
CA MET A 567 -18.00 9.17 -7.18
C MET A 567 -19.37 8.64 -6.76
N LEU A 568 -20.45 9.11 -7.40
CA LEU A 568 -21.82 8.76 -7.03
C LEU A 568 -22.47 7.73 -7.98
N TYR A 569 -21.85 7.43 -9.12
CA TYR A 569 -22.24 6.30 -9.95
C TYR A 569 -21.73 4.98 -9.34
N PRO A 570 -22.56 3.92 -9.23
CA PRO A 570 -23.87 3.75 -9.85
C PRO A 570 -25.08 3.94 -8.93
N GLU A 571 -24.86 4.36 -7.69
CA GLU A 571 -25.90 4.37 -6.62
C GLU A 571 -26.85 5.57 -6.73
N HIS A 572 -26.34 6.76 -7.06
CA HIS A 572 -27.12 7.99 -7.16
C HIS A 572 -27.13 8.59 -8.57
N VAL A 573 -26.45 7.96 -9.52
CA VAL A 573 -26.39 8.39 -10.92
C VAL A 573 -26.84 7.23 -11.82
N THR A 574 -27.78 7.50 -12.70
CA THR A 574 -28.33 6.54 -13.67
C THR A 574 -27.44 6.44 -14.92
N GLU A 575 -27.61 5.36 -15.69
CA GLU A 575 -26.92 5.15 -16.97
C GLU A 575 -27.15 6.32 -17.94
N ALA A 576 -28.41 6.78 -18.04
CA ALA A 576 -28.78 7.89 -18.91
C ALA A 576 -28.09 9.20 -18.50
N GLN A 577 -27.99 9.46 -17.20
CA GLN A 577 -27.30 10.64 -16.67
C GLN A 577 -25.79 10.57 -16.92
N LEU A 578 -25.17 9.39 -16.76
CA LEU A 578 -23.76 9.18 -17.08
C LEU A 578 -23.50 9.47 -18.56
N VAL A 579 -24.26 8.85 -19.46
CA VAL A 579 -24.18 9.07 -20.92
C VAL A 579 -24.36 10.54 -21.27
N GLN A 580 -25.36 11.20 -20.67
CA GLN A 580 -25.64 12.61 -20.92
C GLN A 580 -24.47 13.51 -20.55
N LEU A 581 -23.76 13.21 -19.46
CA LEU A 581 -22.57 13.98 -19.07
C LEU A 581 -21.39 13.67 -20.00
N LEU A 582 -21.14 12.40 -20.34
CA LEU A 582 -20.09 12.00 -21.28
C LEU A 582 -20.22 12.70 -22.63
N ALA A 583 -21.45 12.90 -23.11
CA ALA A 583 -21.74 13.63 -24.35
C ALA A 583 -21.40 15.14 -24.28
N ARG A 584 -21.32 15.72 -23.08
CA ARG A 584 -21.20 17.18 -22.87
C ARG A 584 -19.81 17.63 -22.45
N VAL A 585 -19.06 16.79 -21.75
CA VAL A 585 -17.71 17.10 -21.23
C VAL A 585 -16.68 17.09 -22.35
N ARG A 586 -15.77 18.08 -22.37
CA ARG A 586 -14.68 18.18 -23.36
C ARG A 586 -13.31 18.00 -22.70
N SER A 587 -12.37 17.36 -23.41
CA SER A 587 -11.05 17.00 -22.87
C SER A 587 -10.06 18.18 -22.77
N GLU A 588 -10.29 19.28 -23.50
CA GLU A 588 -9.30 20.37 -23.66
C GLU A 588 -8.94 21.15 -22.38
N LYS A 589 -9.69 21.01 -21.29
CA LYS A 589 -9.31 21.67 -20.04
C LYS A 589 -8.32 20.78 -19.29
N ARG A 590 -7.13 21.34 -19.01
CA ARG A 590 -6.10 20.78 -18.11
C ARG A 590 -6.65 20.25 -16.77
N ASP A 591 -7.86 20.66 -16.38
CA ASP A 591 -8.54 20.29 -15.13
C ASP A 591 -9.36 18.98 -15.18
N CYS A 592 -9.67 18.42 -16.36
CA CYS A 592 -10.46 17.17 -16.52
C CYS A 592 -9.63 15.99 -17.07
N GLY A 593 -8.31 16.15 -17.18
CA GLY A 593 -7.40 15.09 -17.63
C GLY A 593 -7.54 13.85 -16.75
N GLY A 594 -7.99 12.74 -17.33
CA GLY A 594 -8.25 11.48 -16.63
C GLY A 594 -9.70 11.23 -16.21
N TYR A 595 -10.68 12.07 -16.59
CA TYR A 595 -12.10 11.76 -16.34
C TYR A 595 -12.56 10.48 -17.06
N ALA A 596 -12.21 10.32 -18.33
CA ALA A 596 -12.55 9.12 -19.10
C ALA A 596 -11.98 7.86 -18.45
N ASP A 597 -10.71 7.89 -18.05
CA ASP A 597 -10.07 6.80 -17.32
C ASP A 597 -10.69 6.54 -15.95
N SER A 598 -11.20 7.57 -15.29
CA SER A 598 -11.90 7.42 -14.01
C SER A 598 -13.23 6.71 -14.20
N VAL A 599 -14.03 7.11 -15.20
CA VAL A 599 -15.28 6.41 -15.56
C VAL A 599 -15.01 4.98 -16.02
N ALA A 600 -14.00 4.76 -16.86
CA ALA A 600 -13.59 3.44 -17.31
C ALA A 600 -13.23 2.53 -16.14
N ARG A 601 -12.52 3.06 -15.14
CA ARG A 601 -12.19 2.34 -13.89
C ARG A 601 -13.44 2.04 -13.05
N VAL A 602 -14.39 2.99 -12.96
CA VAL A 602 -15.65 2.77 -12.24
C VAL A 602 -16.47 1.66 -12.90
N ILE A 603 -16.64 1.66 -14.22
CA ILE A 603 -17.35 0.60 -14.95
C ILE A 603 -16.69 -0.76 -14.76
N GLN A 604 -15.37 -0.81 -14.74
CA GLN A 604 -14.62 -2.04 -14.55
C GLN A 604 -14.81 -2.64 -13.15
N LYS A 605 -14.98 -1.80 -12.12
CA LYS A 605 -14.97 -2.22 -10.71
C LYS A 605 -16.34 -2.28 -10.05
N ALA A 606 -17.28 -1.46 -10.49
CA ALA A 606 -18.60 -1.40 -9.89
C ALA A 606 -19.37 -2.72 -10.08
N GLU A 607 -20.12 -3.12 -9.05
CA GLU A 607 -21.05 -4.24 -9.10
C GLU A 607 -22.29 -3.87 -9.93
N LEU A 608 -22.13 -3.95 -11.25
CA LEU A 608 -23.18 -3.70 -12.22
C LEU A 608 -23.73 -5.02 -12.75
N SER A 609 -25.06 -5.12 -12.83
CA SER A 609 -25.69 -6.27 -13.49
C SER A 609 -25.42 -6.23 -15.00
N GLN A 610 -25.40 -7.40 -15.63
CA GLN A 610 -25.25 -7.53 -17.08
C GLN A 610 -26.24 -6.62 -17.84
N ALA A 611 -27.51 -6.56 -17.40
CA ALA A 611 -28.54 -5.72 -18.02
C ALA A 611 -28.20 -4.21 -17.99
N ARG A 612 -27.56 -3.72 -16.92
CA ARG A 612 -27.14 -2.30 -16.83
C ARG A 612 -25.98 -2.00 -17.78
N LEU A 613 -25.02 -2.90 -17.89
CA LEU A 613 -23.90 -2.78 -18.83
C LEU A 613 -24.39 -2.85 -20.29
N GLU A 614 -25.33 -3.76 -20.58
CA GLU A 614 -25.95 -3.86 -21.90
C GLU A 614 -26.74 -2.60 -22.27
N ALA A 615 -27.39 -1.95 -21.30
CA ALA A 615 -28.09 -0.69 -21.51
C ALA A 615 -27.15 0.49 -21.84
N LEU A 616 -25.93 0.49 -21.30
CA LEU A 616 -24.93 1.53 -21.59
C LEU A 616 -24.28 1.40 -22.97
N LEU A 617 -24.16 0.17 -23.48
CA LEU A 617 -23.33 -0.14 -24.64
C LEU A 617 -23.70 0.64 -25.91
N PRO A 618 -24.99 0.75 -26.32
CA PRO A 618 -25.35 1.46 -27.56
C PRO A 618 -24.94 2.93 -27.52
N ASP A 619 -25.19 3.61 -26.40
CA ASP A 619 -24.94 5.04 -26.26
C ASP A 619 -23.43 5.34 -26.16
N VAL A 620 -22.69 4.54 -25.39
CA VAL A 620 -21.22 4.68 -25.29
C VAL A 620 -20.56 4.39 -26.64
N LEU A 621 -21.04 3.39 -27.38
CA LEU A 621 -20.57 3.08 -28.73
C LEU A 621 -20.83 4.23 -29.70
N GLN A 622 -22.02 4.85 -29.64
CA GLN A 622 -22.33 6.01 -30.46
C GLN A 622 -21.39 7.17 -30.16
N LEU A 623 -21.20 7.52 -28.88
CA LEU A 623 -20.30 8.60 -28.46
C LEU A 623 -18.85 8.32 -28.89
N ALA A 624 -18.39 7.06 -28.80
CA ALA A 624 -17.07 6.67 -29.29
C ALA A 624 -16.93 6.86 -30.80
N ARG A 625 -17.93 6.47 -31.60
CA ARG A 625 -17.90 6.70 -33.07
C ARG A 625 -17.83 8.17 -33.43
N GLU A 626 -18.55 9.01 -32.70
CA GLU A 626 -18.52 10.46 -32.91
C GLU A 626 -17.16 11.07 -32.52
N GLY A 627 -16.50 10.51 -31.51
CA GLY A 627 -15.21 10.99 -30.97
C GLY A 627 -13.95 10.46 -31.66
N LEU A 628 -14.05 9.39 -32.46
CA LEU A 628 -12.91 8.75 -33.12
C LEU A 628 -12.70 9.29 -34.54
N SER A 629 -11.44 9.54 -34.89
CA SER A 629 -11.01 9.90 -36.24
C SER A 629 -10.21 8.75 -36.87
N PRO A 630 -10.46 8.40 -38.15
CA PRO A 630 -9.69 7.37 -38.83
C PRO A 630 -8.28 7.89 -39.14
N VAL A 631 -7.25 7.16 -38.68
CA VAL A 631 -5.84 7.44 -38.95
C VAL A 631 -5.21 6.16 -39.51
N GLU A 632 -5.09 6.09 -40.85
CA GLU A 632 -4.71 4.87 -41.59
C GLU A 632 -5.68 3.69 -41.34
N GLU A 633 -5.19 2.57 -40.80
CA GLU A 633 -6.00 1.37 -40.46
C GLU A 633 -6.52 1.39 -39.01
N GLU A 634 -6.16 2.41 -38.23
CA GLU A 634 -6.47 2.57 -36.81
C GLU A 634 -7.46 3.74 -36.58
N PHE A 635 -8.01 3.81 -35.38
CA PHE A 635 -8.81 4.95 -34.92
C PHE A 635 -8.07 5.67 -33.79
N GLN A 636 -8.10 7.00 -33.79
CA GLN A 636 -7.55 7.82 -32.71
C GLN A 636 -8.65 8.71 -32.14
N ASP A 637 -8.67 8.84 -30.81
CA ASP A 637 -9.52 9.83 -30.16
C ASP A 637 -9.16 11.22 -30.68
N THR A 638 -10.19 11.97 -31.11
CA THR A 638 -10.00 13.28 -31.72
C THR A 638 -9.48 14.26 -30.66
N ASP A 639 -8.39 14.97 -30.98
CA ASP A 639 -7.83 16.02 -30.12
C ASP A 639 -8.94 16.96 -29.62
N GLY A 640 -9.02 17.11 -28.30
CA GLY A 640 -9.97 17.98 -27.62
C GLY A 640 -11.33 17.37 -27.26
N ARG A 641 -11.60 16.11 -27.63
CA ARG A 641 -12.76 15.34 -27.16
C ARG A 641 -12.37 14.36 -26.06
N LEU A 642 -13.36 13.97 -25.26
CA LEU A 642 -13.19 12.97 -24.20
C LEU A 642 -12.72 11.64 -24.81
N GLU A 643 -11.74 10.97 -24.19
CA GLU A 643 -11.18 9.69 -24.65
C GLU A 643 -12.17 8.53 -24.44
N MET A 644 -13.18 8.45 -25.30
CA MET A 644 -14.27 7.47 -25.18
C MET A 644 -13.82 6.03 -25.41
N SER A 645 -12.67 5.83 -26.09
CA SER A 645 -12.08 4.52 -26.34
C SER A 645 -11.80 3.73 -25.06
N SER A 646 -11.32 4.38 -24.00
CA SER A 646 -10.99 3.72 -22.73
C SER A 646 -12.25 3.21 -22.01
N ILE A 647 -13.32 4.01 -22.02
CA ILE A 647 -14.63 3.66 -21.47
C ILE A 647 -15.25 2.51 -22.25
N LEU A 648 -15.27 2.59 -23.58
CA LEU A 648 -15.83 1.56 -24.45
C LEU A 648 -15.12 0.22 -24.24
N ARG A 649 -13.79 0.23 -24.14
CA ARG A 649 -12.98 -0.96 -23.87
C ARG A 649 -13.34 -1.61 -22.53
N SER A 650 -13.38 -0.83 -21.44
CA SER A 650 -13.74 -1.35 -20.12
C SER A 650 -15.14 -1.97 -20.11
N LEU A 651 -16.10 -1.34 -20.80
CA LEU A 651 -17.46 -1.86 -20.93
C LEU A 651 -17.51 -3.18 -21.72
N CYS A 652 -16.80 -3.26 -22.85
CA CYS A 652 -16.73 -4.47 -23.66
C CYS A 652 -16.11 -5.64 -22.89
N LEU A 653 -14.98 -5.40 -22.20
CA LEU A 653 -14.32 -6.42 -21.38
C LEU A 653 -15.26 -6.99 -20.32
N ARG A 654 -15.97 -6.13 -19.59
CA ARG A 654 -16.93 -6.55 -18.56
C ARG A 654 -18.09 -7.37 -19.13
N LEU A 655 -18.65 -6.96 -20.27
CA LEU A 655 -19.72 -7.71 -20.92
C LEU A 655 -19.27 -9.07 -21.43
N LEU A 656 -18.05 -9.17 -21.96
CA LEU A 656 -17.45 -10.42 -22.41
C LEU A 656 -17.13 -11.36 -21.22
N GLU A 657 -16.61 -10.83 -20.11
CA GLU A 657 -16.39 -11.58 -18.86
C GLU A 657 -17.68 -12.18 -18.30
N LEU A 658 -18.80 -11.46 -18.45
CA LEU A 658 -20.14 -11.92 -18.05
C LEU A 658 -20.80 -12.85 -19.07
N GLY A 659 -20.13 -13.14 -20.20
CA GLY A 659 -20.62 -14.04 -21.23
C GLY A 659 -21.73 -13.46 -22.11
N SER A 660 -21.89 -12.13 -22.16
CA SER A 660 -22.83 -11.48 -23.07
C SER A 660 -22.34 -11.63 -24.52
N VAL A 661 -23.28 -11.89 -25.44
CA VAL A 661 -22.99 -11.99 -26.88
C VAL A 661 -24.09 -11.24 -27.61
N SER A 662 -23.73 -10.11 -28.24
CA SER A 662 -24.61 -9.32 -29.09
C SER A 662 -23.85 -8.77 -30.29
N GLU A 663 -24.55 -8.51 -31.40
CA GLU A 663 -23.95 -7.90 -32.58
C GLU A 663 -23.31 -6.54 -32.26
N THR A 664 -23.99 -5.74 -31.43
CA THR A 664 -23.49 -4.45 -30.92
C THR A 664 -22.21 -4.60 -30.10
N LEU A 665 -22.08 -5.65 -29.28
CA LEU A 665 -20.88 -5.91 -28.51
C LEU A 665 -19.71 -6.32 -29.42
N ILE A 666 -19.96 -7.11 -30.46
CA ILE A 666 -18.92 -7.48 -31.43
C ILE A 666 -18.41 -6.22 -32.14
N GLU A 667 -19.31 -5.37 -32.62
CA GLU A 667 -18.95 -4.12 -33.28
C GLU A 667 -18.17 -3.17 -32.35
N ALA A 668 -18.66 -3.00 -31.12
CA ALA A 668 -17.98 -2.22 -30.10
C ALA A 668 -16.59 -2.76 -29.75
N SER A 669 -16.45 -4.08 -29.64
CA SER A 669 -15.17 -4.73 -29.33
C SER A 669 -14.15 -4.51 -30.45
N VAL A 670 -14.59 -4.62 -31.72
CA VAL A 670 -13.73 -4.35 -32.88
C VAL A 670 -13.28 -2.89 -32.89
N LEU A 671 -14.19 -1.95 -32.63
CA LEU A 671 -13.86 -0.53 -32.56
C LEU A 671 -12.87 -0.23 -31.43
N ALA A 672 -13.12 -0.77 -30.23
CA ALA A 672 -12.26 -0.60 -29.06
C ALA A 672 -10.85 -1.17 -29.28
N MET A 673 -10.71 -2.34 -29.93
CA MET A 673 -9.42 -2.92 -30.28
C MET A 673 -8.64 -2.02 -31.26
N ARG A 674 -9.31 -1.49 -32.28
CA ARG A 674 -8.67 -0.64 -33.30
C ARG A 674 -8.31 0.77 -32.82
N SER A 675 -8.80 1.16 -31.64
CA SER A 675 -8.43 2.40 -30.97
C SER A 675 -7.29 2.28 -29.95
N ALA A 676 -6.86 1.05 -29.61
CA ALA A 676 -5.95 0.79 -28.49
C ALA A 676 -4.48 1.18 -28.74
N ASP A 677 -4.06 1.42 -29.99
CA ASP A 677 -2.65 1.62 -30.34
C ASP A 677 -2.16 3.08 -30.27
N ALA A 678 -3.05 4.06 -30.04
CA ALA A 678 -2.68 5.48 -30.08
C ALA A 678 -2.38 6.11 -28.71
N SER A 679 -3.00 5.64 -27.62
CA SER A 679 -2.88 6.26 -26.28
C SER A 679 -1.83 5.60 -25.37
N SER A 680 -1.19 4.50 -25.79
CA SER A 680 -0.05 3.96 -25.05
C SER A 680 1.22 4.75 -25.38
N GLY A 681 1.62 5.64 -24.47
CA GLY A 681 2.90 6.34 -24.46
C GLY A 681 4.12 5.41 -24.23
N LEU A 682 4.17 4.25 -24.89
CA LEU A 682 5.35 3.40 -24.99
C LEU A 682 5.97 3.62 -26.37
N LYS A 683 6.94 4.54 -26.42
CA LYS A 683 7.94 4.76 -27.49
C LYS A 683 7.72 3.98 -28.79
N LYS A 684 7.32 4.70 -29.85
CA LYS A 684 7.48 4.37 -31.28
C LYS A 684 8.50 3.25 -31.54
N VAL A 685 8.03 2.05 -31.81
CA VAL A 685 8.74 1.08 -32.66
C VAL A 685 7.99 1.05 -33.98
N LYS A 686 8.72 1.42 -35.04
CA LYS A 686 8.24 1.64 -36.40
C LYS A 686 7.39 0.47 -36.94
N ARG A 687 6.25 0.83 -37.54
CA ARG A 687 5.49 0.06 -38.52
C ARG A 687 6.41 -0.59 -39.56
N SER A 688 6.36 -1.92 -39.66
CA SER A 688 6.56 -2.65 -40.92
C SER A 688 5.97 -4.04 -40.82
N CYS A 689 4.69 -4.19 -41.19
CA CYS A 689 4.22 -5.39 -41.89
C CYS A 689 2.78 -5.18 -42.36
N ALA A 690 2.62 -4.57 -43.52
CA ALA A 690 1.47 -4.82 -44.40
C ALA A 690 2.03 -5.58 -45.62
N ARG A 691 1.74 -6.88 -45.69
CA ARG A 691 1.65 -7.72 -46.90
C ARG A 691 1.33 -9.15 -46.48
N CYS A 692 0.04 -9.44 -46.40
CA CYS A 692 -0.63 -10.53 -47.09
C CYS A 692 -2.13 -10.23 -47.11
#